data_AF-A0A2V9RII1-F1
#
_entry.id   AF-A0A2V9RII1-F1
#
_cell.length_a   1.000
_cell.length_b   1.000
_cell.length_c   1.000
_cell.angle_alpha   90.00
_cell.angle_beta   90.00
_cell.angle_gamma   90.00
#
_symmetry.space_group_name_H-M   'P 1'
#
loop_
_entity.id
_entity.type
_entity.pdbx_description
1 polymer ?
#
loop_
_entity_poly.entity_id
_entity_poly.type
_entity_poly.pdbx_seq_one_letter_code
_entity_poly.pdbx_strand_id
1 'polypeptide(L)'
;MKHRQASSVLNRCVQLFLIKPSNYDEQGYVVTHFRGVLPSNTLNCLAALTEDVVRKRLLGDDISVQIHLFDETVQKIPVEKICRMGHKKGEQAIVGLVGVQTNQFPRATDLARRFRAAGLTVLMGGFHVSGYLSMIPQIPPDIQELLDQGVTLVKGEVEETWDQILKDAISGQLKPLYDFVDDKPDLFTKPIPILNTRLMKRFVASNFGTIDCGRGCPFNCSFCTIINVQGRKMRVRSAETIAEAIRYNWRHNNVNFYFFTYDNFARNAQWEQIFDTLIQLREKEQIDVKFMMQVDVLCYKIRNFVDKARRAGCTKVFIGMESINPESLKDAAKTQNKAEDYVNLIRAWREAEVATHVGYILGFPHDTKESLRSDLQRLMKEIQVQQASFFILTPLPGSRDHLEMSRRGDYMDEDYNKYDSMHETMRYANFPEPGSLERLYHEAWQTFYSFENMKRILLNAAPRNYWDILKNFIWYKNAAILEQRHPMMTGFFRRKSRDAMRSGAVVPNRWPFFKMRLSEISLYLKGTIKLLWEMQELWLQTRPRSPAEEHLVQEMHRIYDSVQRRLTVAELQLAYARARNHLPTLKVPSKFSLCWQKWNLFHANRRVFTRADIDQNWLRIVQRVQRYKILGISPVQFFANLWLDFQVTVMFAYAFLTARYDEVDA
;
A
#
# COMPACT_ATOMS: atom_id res chain seq x y z
N MET A 1 23.73 41.22 52.22
CA MET A 1 22.51 41.15 51.38
C MET A 1 22.88 41.24 49.91
N LYS A 2 22.81 40.13 49.17
CA LYS A 2 22.48 40.02 47.74
C LYS A 2 22.43 38.52 47.41
N HIS A 3 21.25 37.94 47.56
CA HIS A 3 20.93 36.57 47.17
C HIS A 3 21.18 36.40 45.66
N ARG A 4 22.19 35.60 45.29
CA ARG A 4 22.20 34.91 44.00
C ARG A 4 21.54 33.55 44.21
N GLN A 5 20.21 33.51 44.11
CA GLN A 5 19.51 32.27 43.77
C GLN A 5 19.84 31.97 42.30
N ALA A 6 20.88 31.18 42.08
CA ALA A 6 21.00 30.45 40.82
C ALA A 6 19.93 29.35 40.86
N SER A 7 18.74 29.63 40.31
CA SER A 7 17.79 28.58 39.99
C SER A 7 18.40 27.73 38.86
N SER A 8 19.11 26.67 39.21
CA SER A 8 19.41 25.60 38.28
C SER A 8 18.07 24.91 37.96
N VAL A 9 17.30 25.47 37.03
CA VAL A 9 16.16 24.78 36.44
C VAL A 9 16.75 23.57 35.72
N LEU A 10 16.68 22.41 36.38
CA LEU A 10 16.98 21.14 35.73
C LEU A 10 15.93 20.96 34.64
N ASN A 11 16.25 21.35 33.40
CA ASN A 11 15.40 21.11 32.25
C ASN A 11 15.08 19.62 32.19
N ARG A 12 13.83 19.26 32.46
CA ARG A 12 13.35 17.87 32.38
C ARG A 12 13.25 17.51 30.91
N CYS A 13 13.84 16.38 30.53
CA CYS A 13 13.79 15.89 29.16
C CYS A 13 12.80 14.72 29.07
N VAL A 14 11.76 14.89 28.26
CA VAL A 14 10.75 13.87 28.00
C VAL A 14 11.10 13.14 26.71
N GLN A 15 11.36 11.85 26.81
CA GLN A 15 11.59 10.95 25.68
C GLN A 15 10.25 10.33 25.28
N LEU A 16 9.62 10.89 24.23
CA LEU A 16 8.34 10.40 23.72
C LEU A 16 8.57 9.39 22.58
N PHE A 17 8.28 8.13 22.84
CA PHE A 17 8.38 7.03 21.87
C PHE A 17 7.01 6.74 21.28
N LEU A 18 6.77 7.16 20.03
CA LEU A 18 5.55 6.83 19.29
C LEU A 18 5.82 5.61 18.41
N ILE A 19 5.14 4.50 18.69
CA ILE A 19 5.37 3.21 18.08
C ILE A 19 4.08 2.76 17.39
N LYS A 20 4.12 2.53 16.07
CA LYS A 20 3.11 1.74 15.36
C LYS A 20 3.56 0.27 15.42
N PRO A 21 2.86 -0.58 16.17
CA PRO A 21 3.17 -2.01 16.21
C PRO A 21 2.89 -2.66 14.86
N SER A 22 3.56 -3.78 14.61
CA SER A 22 3.24 -4.66 13.48
C SER A 22 2.26 -5.76 13.93
N ASN A 23 2.12 -6.82 13.14
CA ASN A 23 1.45 -8.05 13.55
C ASN A 23 2.39 -9.26 13.44
N TYR A 24 1.87 -10.45 13.72
CA TYR A 24 2.61 -11.70 13.59
C TYR A 24 2.30 -12.42 12.26
N ASP A 25 3.25 -13.19 11.75
CA ASP A 25 3.00 -14.18 10.70
C ASP A 25 2.55 -15.53 11.27
N GLU A 26 2.22 -16.48 10.39
CA GLU A 26 1.77 -17.83 10.75
C GLU A 26 2.72 -18.60 11.68
N GLN A 27 4.01 -18.23 11.71
CA GLN A 27 5.00 -18.86 12.59
C GLN A 27 5.22 -18.05 13.88
N GLY A 28 4.42 -17.02 14.11
CA GLY A 28 4.49 -16.16 15.28
C GLY A 28 5.62 -15.13 15.24
N TYR A 29 6.27 -14.88 14.09
CA TYR A 29 7.29 -13.84 13.98
C TYR A 29 6.70 -12.48 13.66
N VAL A 30 7.28 -11.44 14.25
CA VAL A 30 6.89 -10.05 13.96
C VAL A 30 7.11 -9.72 12.48
N VAL A 31 6.11 -9.07 11.91
CA VAL A 31 6.06 -8.68 10.50
C VAL A 31 6.87 -7.43 10.23
N THR A 32 8.06 -7.59 9.65
CA THR A 32 8.95 -6.46 9.32
C THR A 32 9.58 -6.65 7.95
N HIS A 33 9.79 -5.55 7.22
CA HIS A 33 10.38 -5.54 5.88
C HIS A 33 11.62 -4.66 5.79
N PHE A 34 12.45 -4.90 4.77
CA PHE A 34 13.57 -4.00 4.45
C PHE A 34 13.05 -2.65 3.97
N ARG A 35 12.03 -2.66 3.12
CA ARG A 35 11.29 -1.47 2.66
C ARG A 35 9.79 -1.66 2.80
N GLY A 36 9.12 -0.70 3.43
CA GLY A 36 7.65 -0.63 3.46
C GLY A 36 7.09 0.04 2.20
N VAL A 37 5.77 0.03 2.05
CA VAL A 37 5.11 0.72 0.92
C VAL A 37 4.35 1.97 1.34
N LEU A 38 3.61 1.91 2.45
CA LEU A 38 2.80 3.04 2.91
C LEU A 38 3.22 3.46 4.34
N PRO A 39 3.62 4.71 4.57
CA PRO A 39 3.90 5.20 5.91
C PRO A 39 2.63 5.39 6.74
N SER A 40 2.77 5.28 8.07
CA SER A 40 1.67 5.50 9.02
C SER A 40 1.26 6.96 9.14
N ASN A 41 0.02 7.28 8.79
CA ASN A 41 -0.55 8.61 9.01
C ASN A 41 -0.64 8.96 10.50
N THR A 42 -1.09 8.03 11.35
CA THR A 42 -1.24 8.27 12.81
C THR A 42 0.08 8.63 13.48
N LEU A 43 1.19 7.98 13.10
CA LEU A 43 2.51 8.33 13.63
C LEU A 43 2.88 9.78 13.27
N ASN A 44 2.63 10.18 12.02
CA ASN A 44 2.91 11.53 11.55
C ASN A 44 1.98 12.57 12.22
N CYS A 45 0.69 12.27 12.39
CA CYS A 45 -0.27 13.12 13.11
C CYS A 45 0.13 13.37 14.56
N LEU A 46 0.48 12.32 15.31
CA LEU A 46 0.90 12.49 16.71
C LEU A 46 2.26 13.19 16.83
N ALA A 47 3.16 12.99 15.88
CA ALA A 47 4.40 13.76 15.82
C ALA A 47 4.10 15.26 15.66
N ALA A 48 3.25 15.62 14.70
CA ALA A 48 2.89 17.01 14.41
C ALA A 48 2.08 17.67 15.55
N LEU A 49 1.18 16.93 16.20
CA LEU A 49 0.50 17.40 17.41
C LEU A 49 1.50 17.65 18.54
N THR A 50 2.48 16.76 18.74
CA THR A 50 3.52 16.97 19.75
C THR A 50 4.40 18.18 19.42
N GLU A 51 4.80 18.35 18.16
CA GLU A 51 5.57 19.52 17.70
C GLU A 51 4.78 20.82 17.92
N ASP A 52 3.47 20.83 17.67
CA ASP A 52 2.61 21.97 17.94
C ASP A 52 2.54 22.30 19.44
N VAL A 53 2.39 21.28 20.29
CA VAL A 53 2.41 21.41 21.77
C VAL A 53 3.73 22.02 22.26
N VAL A 54 4.86 21.54 21.74
CA VAL A 54 6.20 22.07 22.08
C VAL A 54 6.37 23.50 21.58
N ARG A 55 5.99 23.78 20.33
CA ARG A 55 6.08 25.11 19.73
C ARG A 55 5.26 26.15 20.49
N LYS A 56 4.06 25.77 20.94
CA LYS A 56 3.16 26.60 21.75
C LYS A 56 3.52 26.65 23.24
N ARG A 57 4.56 25.93 23.66
CA ARG A 57 5.04 25.84 25.06
C ARG A 57 3.96 25.41 26.05
N LEU A 58 3.04 24.55 25.62
CA LEU A 58 1.91 24.14 26.46
C LEU A 58 2.32 23.24 27.64
N LEU A 59 3.54 22.71 27.64
CA LEU A 59 4.09 21.85 28.71
C LEU A 59 4.90 22.64 29.76
N GLY A 60 5.07 23.95 29.60
CA GLY A 60 5.98 24.76 30.42
C GLY A 60 7.35 24.97 29.77
N ASP A 61 8.08 25.99 30.24
CA ASP A 61 9.39 26.38 29.68
C ASP A 61 10.55 25.47 30.17
N ASP A 62 10.34 24.70 31.24
CA ASP A 62 11.33 23.80 31.85
C ASP A 62 11.31 22.38 31.26
N ILE A 63 10.40 22.09 30.33
CA ILE A 63 10.21 20.78 29.72
C ILE A 63 10.64 20.80 28.26
N SER A 64 11.58 19.91 27.94
CA SER A 64 11.95 19.61 26.55
C SER A 64 11.42 18.25 26.15
N VAL A 65 10.94 18.10 24.90
CA VAL A 65 10.42 16.82 24.38
C VAL A 65 11.26 16.36 23.20
N GLN A 66 11.73 15.11 23.26
CA GLN A 66 12.39 14.42 22.16
C GLN A 66 11.45 13.35 21.60
N ILE A 67 11.05 13.51 20.33
CA ILE A 67 10.11 12.62 19.65
C ILE A 67 10.88 11.52 18.92
N HIS A 68 10.53 10.26 19.19
CA HIS A 68 11.09 9.09 18.51
C HIS A 68 9.97 8.33 17.80
N LEU A 69 10.05 8.23 16.47
CA LEU A 69 9.05 7.55 15.65
C LEU A 69 9.51 6.14 15.28
N PHE A 70 8.68 5.15 15.62
CA PHE A 70 8.92 3.76 15.25
C PHE A 70 7.75 3.11 14.52
N ASP A 71 7.95 2.82 13.23
CA ASP A 71 7.05 1.93 12.48
C ASP A 71 7.62 0.50 12.43
N GLU A 72 7.04 -0.43 13.19
CA GLU A 72 7.57 -1.80 13.32
C GLU A 72 7.49 -2.61 12.00
N THR A 73 6.71 -2.14 11.03
CA THR A 73 6.61 -2.78 9.71
C THR A 73 7.90 -2.64 8.88
N VAL A 74 8.77 -1.67 9.22
CA VAL A 74 10.01 -1.36 8.47
C VAL A 74 11.28 -1.31 9.34
N GLN A 75 11.15 -1.49 10.65
CA GLN A 75 12.28 -1.56 11.57
C GLN A 75 11.94 -2.34 12.83
N LYS A 76 12.94 -3.00 13.42
CA LYS A 76 12.80 -3.67 14.72
C LYS A 76 12.70 -2.61 15.83
N ILE A 77 11.76 -2.79 16.74
CA ILE A 77 11.65 -1.94 17.94
C ILE A 77 12.80 -2.26 18.90
N PRO A 78 13.65 -1.29 19.26
CA PRO A 78 14.80 -1.52 20.12
C PRO A 78 14.38 -1.47 21.60
N VAL A 79 13.56 -2.42 22.04
CA VAL A 79 12.91 -2.45 23.36
C VAL A 79 13.92 -2.23 24.49
N GLU A 80 15.02 -2.96 24.50
CA GLU A 80 16.04 -2.89 25.56
C GLU A 80 16.78 -1.54 25.57
N LYS A 81 16.88 -0.88 24.41
CA LYS A 81 17.45 0.48 24.33
C LYS A 81 16.45 1.50 24.89
N ILE A 82 15.18 1.37 24.54
CA ILE A 82 14.11 2.26 25.03
C ILE A 82 14.01 2.17 26.55
N CYS A 83 13.98 0.95 27.13
CA CYS A 83 13.98 0.77 28.59
C CYS A 83 15.21 1.43 29.25
N ARG A 84 16.42 1.22 28.71
CA ARG A 84 17.62 1.89 29.23
C ARG A 84 17.57 3.41 29.15
N MET A 85 16.99 3.96 28.07
CA MET A 85 16.81 5.42 27.94
C MET A 85 15.82 5.96 28.97
N GLY A 86 14.74 5.22 29.26
CA GLY A 86 13.72 5.63 30.23
C GLY A 86 14.18 5.69 31.69
N HIS A 87 15.34 5.13 32.03
CA HIS A 87 15.92 5.19 33.38
C HIS A 87 17.09 6.16 33.51
N LYS A 88 17.38 6.97 32.48
CA LYS A 88 18.43 8.00 32.59
C LYS A 88 18.01 9.10 33.55
N LYS A 89 18.92 9.50 34.44
CA LYS A 89 18.68 10.56 35.42
C LYS A 89 18.34 11.88 34.72
N GLY A 90 17.20 12.49 35.08
CA GLY A 90 16.71 13.73 34.47
C GLY A 90 15.91 13.54 33.17
N GLU A 91 15.74 12.31 32.72
CA GLU A 91 14.88 11.97 31.58
C GLU A 91 13.64 11.18 32.05
N GLN A 92 12.50 11.39 31.38
CA GLN A 92 11.28 10.60 31.58
C GLN A 92 10.86 10.00 30.23
N ALA A 93 10.61 8.69 30.18
CA ALA A 93 10.14 8.04 28.96
C ALA A 93 8.63 7.78 28.99
N ILE A 94 7.96 8.19 27.90
CA ILE A 94 6.55 7.91 27.63
C ILE A 94 6.50 7.10 26.33
N VAL A 95 5.87 5.93 26.38
CA VAL A 95 5.68 5.06 25.22
C VAL A 95 4.23 5.13 24.76
N GLY A 96 3.99 5.62 23.56
CA GLY A 96 2.69 5.56 22.89
C GLY A 96 2.67 4.42 21.86
N LEU A 97 1.79 3.46 22.04
CA LEU A 97 1.42 2.45 21.04
C LEU A 97 0.25 3.01 20.24
N VAL A 98 0.52 3.44 19.01
CA VAL A 98 -0.37 4.35 18.28
C VAL A 98 -0.96 3.72 17.02
N GLY A 99 -2.22 4.06 16.74
CA GLY A 99 -2.92 3.58 15.55
C GLY A 99 -3.08 2.07 15.54
N VAL A 100 -3.22 1.44 16.72
CA VAL A 100 -3.34 -0.01 16.87
C VAL A 100 -4.64 -0.48 16.22
N GLN A 101 -4.50 -1.28 15.17
CA GLN A 101 -5.59 -2.01 14.51
C GLN A 101 -5.75 -3.40 15.16
N THR A 102 -6.88 -4.07 14.92
CA THR A 102 -7.22 -5.35 15.57
C THR A 102 -6.14 -6.42 15.37
N ASN A 103 -5.66 -6.63 14.14
CA ASN A 103 -4.56 -7.56 13.88
C ASN A 103 -3.21 -7.17 14.50
N GLN A 104 -3.04 -5.92 14.89
CA GLN A 104 -1.83 -5.42 15.55
C GLN A 104 -1.94 -5.47 17.08
N PHE A 105 -3.15 -5.65 17.62
CA PHE A 105 -3.42 -5.60 19.05
C PHE A 105 -2.62 -6.65 19.85
N PRO A 106 -2.49 -7.92 19.44
CA PRO A 106 -1.67 -8.88 20.17
C PRO A 106 -0.20 -8.45 20.30
N ARG A 107 0.38 -7.89 19.22
CA ARG A 107 1.75 -7.38 19.24
C ARG A 107 1.88 -6.12 20.10
N ALA A 108 0.89 -5.24 20.05
CA ALA A 108 0.83 -4.05 20.88
C ALA A 108 0.81 -4.42 22.38
N THR A 109 -0.01 -5.40 22.76
CA THR A 109 -0.10 -5.92 24.13
C THR A 109 1.22 -6.53 24.60
N ASP A 110 1.91 -7.30 23.77
CA ASP A 110 3.24 -7.85 24.10
C ASP A 110 4.28 -6.74 24.33
N LEU A 111 4.27 -5.69 23.51
CA LEU A 111 5.14 -4.53 23.71
C LEU A 111 4.77 -3.77 24.99
N ALA A 112 3.48 -3.55 25.23
CA ALA A 112 2.98 -2.84 26.40
C ALA A 112 3.43 -3.52 27.70
N ARG A 113 3.22 -4.84 27.81
CA ARG A 113 3.66 -5.67 28.93
C ARG A 113 5.16 -5.53 29.20
N ARG A 114 5.99 -5.59 28.14
CA ARG A 114 7.45 -5.46 28.27
C ARG A 114 7.88 -4.08 28.77
N PHE A 115 7.25 -3.01 28.29
CA PHE A 115 7.57 -1.65 28.74
C PHE A 115 7.05 -1.37 30.15
N ARG A 116 5.87 -1.88 30.51
CA ARG A 116 5.33 -1.79 31.87
C ARG A 116 6.16 -2.58 32.88
N ALA A 117 6.62 -3.78 32.51
CA ALA A 117 7.55 -4.56 33.34
C ALA A 117 8.89 -3.85 33.57
N ALA A 118 9.29 -2.96 32.66
CA ALA A 118 10.44 -2.07 32.84
C ALA A 118 10.09 -0.75 33.55
N GLY A 119 8.89 -0.59 34.10
CA GLY A 119 8.48 0.60 34.84
C GLY A 119 8.24 1.85 33.99
N LEU A 120 8.10 1.72 32.66
CA LEU A 120 7.85 2.87 31.78
C LEU A 120 6.36 3.25 31.75
N THR A 121 6.07 4.52 31.48
CA THR A 121 4.71 4.98 31.18
C THR A 121 4.29 4.50 29.79
N VAL A 122 3.13 3.83 29.69
CA VAL A 122 2.64 3.27 28.41
C VAL A 122 1.21 3.72 28.15
N LEU A 123 0.99 4.26 26.96
CA LEU A 123 -0.29 4.67 26.40
C LEU A 123 -0.60 3.79 25.19
N MET A 124 -1.86 3.38 25.01
CA MET A 124 -2.30 2.66 23.81
C MET A 124 -3.59 3.27 23.26
N GLY A 125 -3.64 3.49 21.96
CA GLY A 125 -4.82 3.97 21.26
C GLY A 125 -4.88 3.50 19.81
N GLY A 126 -6.02 3.74 19.16
CA GLY A 126 -6.27 3.34 17.79
C GLY A 126 -7.66 2.76 17.60
N PHE A 127 -7.88 2.20 16.41
CA PHE A 127 -9.19 1.69 15.98
C PHE A 127 -9.65 0.49 16.78
N HIS A 128 -8.74 -0.39 17.24
CA HIS A 128 -9.14 -1.54 18.05
C HIS A 128 -9.74 -1.09 19.38
N VAL A 129 -8.97 -0.33 20.18
CA VAL A 129 -9.40 0.19 21.49
C VAL A 129 -10.65 1.05 21.34
N SER A 130 -10.62 2.01 20.41
CA SER A 130 -11.74 2.95 20.24
C SER A 130 -12.99 2.24 19.75
N GLY A 131 -12.88 1.41 18.70
CA GLY A 131 -14.03 0.73 18.12
C GLY A 131 -14.69 -0.24 19.09
N TYR A 132 -13.89 -1.08 19.77
CA TYR A 132 -14.39 -2.07 20.72
C TYR A 132 -15.18 -1.40 21.84
N LEU A 133 -14.56 -0.43 22.52
CA LEU A 133 -15.13 0.26 23.69
C LEU A 133 -16.22 1.28 23.34
N SER A 134 -16.39 1.63 22.06
CA SER A 134 -17.53 2.44 21.61
C SER A 134 -18.79 1.61 21.38
N MET A 135 -18.64 0.35 21.00
CA MET A 135 -19.78 -0.49 20.58
C MET A 135 -20.25 -1.46 21.66
N ILE A 136 -19.33 -1.95 22.51
CA ILE A 136 -19.63 -2.92 23.55
C ILE A 136 -19.56 -2.22 24.93
N PRO A 137 -20.64 -2.27 25.73
CA PRO A 137 -20.69 -1.58 27.03
C PRO A 137 -19.70 -2.12 28.06
N GLN A 138 -19.35 -3.41 27.99
CA GLN A 138 -18.40 -4.04 28.90
C GLN A 138 -16.98 -3.95 28.37
N ILE A 139 -16.02 -3.75 29.27
CA ILE A 139 -14.59 -3.83 28.94
C ILE A 139 -14.26 -5.32 28.72
N PRO A 140 -13.73 -5.70 27.54
CA PRO A 140 -13.38 -7.10 27.28
C PRO A 140 -12.13 -7.53 28.09
N PRO A 141 -11.97 -8.83 28.39
CA PRO A 141 -10.90 -9.33 29.26
C PRO A 141 -9.49 -8.88 28.87
N ASP A 142 -9.14 -8.95 27.58
CA ASP A 142 -7.80 -8.56 27.11
C ASP A 142 -7.50 -7.05 27.31
N ILE A 143 -8.54 -6.21 27.24
CA ILE A 143 -8.43 -4.78 27.50
C ILE A 143 -8.35 -4.53 29.02
N GLN A 144 -9.14 -5.26 29.82
CA GLN A 144 -9.09 -5.18 31.27
C GLN A 144 -7.70 -5.56 31.80
N GLU A 145 -7.08 -6.61 31.25
CA GLU A 145 -5.74 -7.04 31.64
C GLU A 145 -4.68 -5.95 31.40
N LEU A 146 -4.79 -5.20 30.31
CA LEU A 146 -3.91 -4.06 30.03
C LEU A 146 -4.08 -2.94 31.07
N LEU A 147 -5.33 -2.63 31.44
CA LEU A 147 -5.63 -1.64 32.48
C LEU A 147 -5.06 -2.08 33.83
N ASP A 148 -5.22 -3.35 34.20
CA ASP A 148 -4.69 -3.93 35.44
C ASP A 148 -3.16 -3.90 35.49
N GLN A 149 -2.49 -3.97 34.33
CA GLN A 149 -1.04 -3.80 34.19
C GLN A 149 -0.58 -2.33 34.19
N GLY A 150 -1.51 -1.39 34.32
CA GLY A 150 -1.26 0.04 34.36
C GLY A 150 -0.92 0.63 33.00
N VAL A 151 -1.41 0.04 31.91
CA VAL A 151 -1.42 0.66 30.58
C VAL A 151 -2.59 1.62 30.52
N THR A 152 -2.32 2.87 30.17
CA THR A 152 -3.39 3.83 29.90
C THR A 152 -3.93 3.64 28.49
N LEU A 153 -5.25 3.58 28.39
CA LEU A 153 -5.95 3.46 27.11
C LEU A 153 -6.55 4.80 26.69
N VAL A 154 -6.51 5.07 25.39
CA VAL A 154 -7.08 6.26 24.77
C VAL A 154 -8.10 5.85 23.72
N LYS A 155 -9.37 6.13 24.03
CA LYS A 155 -10.53 5.91 23.17
C LYS A 155 -10.90 7.22 22.49
N GLY A 156 -10.93 7.24 21.17
CA GLY A 156 -11.27 8.41 20.37
C GLY A 156 -10.07 9.17 19.82
N GLU A 157 -10.35 10.39 19.39
CA GLU A 157 -9.41 11.29 18.72
C GLU A 157 -8.80 12.28 19.73
N VAL A 158 -7.55 12.70 19.52
CA VAL A 158 -6.77 13.44 20.55
C VAL A 158 -6.32 14.83 20.11
N GLU A 159 -6.78 15.33 18.96
CA GLU A 159 -6.36 16.61 18.41
C GLU A 159 -6.63 17.82 19.33
N GLU A 160 -7.61 17.73 20.24
CA GLU A 160 -7.90 18.76 21.25
C GLU A 160 -7.23 18.48 22.60
N THR A 161 -6.88 17.22 22.91
CA THR A 161 -6.56 16.79 24.28
C THR A 161 -5.16 16.21 24.42
N TRP A 162 -4.37 16.18 23.34
CA TRP A 162 -3.04 15.60 23.34
C TRP A 162 -2.08 16.30 24.32
N ASP A 163 -2.17 17.62 24.46
CA ASP A 163 -1.36 18.36 25.44
C ASP A 163 -1.72 17.97 26.89
N GLN A 164 -3.01 17.77 27.18
CA GLN A 164 -3.47 17.33 28.49
C GLN A 164 -2.96 15.92 28.81
N ILE A 165 -3.07 14.98 27.87
CA ILE A 165 -2.55 13.61 28.07
C ILE A 165 -1.04 13.63 28.33
N LEU A 166 -0.29 14.48 27.61
CA LEU A 166 1.14 14.63 27.83
C LEU A 166 1.45 15.23 29.21
N LYS A 167 0.71 16.25 29.67
CA LYS A 167 0.85 16.83 31.02
C LYS A 167 0.57 15.78 32.11
N ASP A 168 -0.48 14.99 31.95
CA ASP A 168 -0.85 13.93 32.89
C ASP A 168 0.24 12.84 32.91
N ALA A 169 0.77 12.46 31.75
CA ALA A 169 1.89 11.51 31.65
C ALA A 169 3.15 12.02 32.35
N ILE A 170 3.50 13.30 32.14
CA ILE A 170 4.68 13.92 32.74
C ILE A 170 4.53 14.02 34.26
N SER A 171 3.36 14.42 34.75
CA SER A 171 3.08 14.60 36.18
C SER A 171 2.79 13.29 36.93
N GLY A 172 2.68 12.16 36.22
CA GLY A 172 2.33 10.86 36.81
C GLY A 172 0.85 10.76 37.22
N GLN A 173 -0.02 11.53 36.57
CA GLN A 173 -1.46 11.65 36.85
C GLN A 173 -2.34 11.05 35.73
N LEU A 174 -1.78 10.16 34.90
CA LEU A 174 -2.55 9.50 33.86
C LEU A 174 -3.74 8.74 34.43
N LYS A 175 -4.90 8.93 33.81
CA LYS A 175 -6.08 8.09 34.05
C LYS A 175 -5.86 6.71 33.42
N PRO A 176 -6.51 5.65 33.93
CA PRO A 176 -6.49 4.35 33.27
C PRO A 176 -7.11 4.38 31.86
N LEU A 177 -8.19 5.16 31.69
CA LEU A 177 -8.89 5.33 30.42
C LEU A 177 -9.20 6.81 30.18
N TYR A 178 -8.86 7.29 28.99
CA TYR A 178 -9.37 8.54 28.42
C TYR A 178 -10.41 8.21 27.36
N ASP A 179 -11.62 8.74 27.52
CA ASP A 179 -12.72 8.58 26.55
C ASP A 179 -13.06 9.93 25.93
N PHE A 180 -12.76 10.06 24.64
CA PHE A 180 -13.02 11.24 23.82
C PHE A 180 -13.85 10.88 22.58
N VAL A 181 -14.55 9.73 22.57
CA VAL A 181 -15.30 9.33 21.37
C VAL A 181 -16.41 10.33 21.06
N ASP A 182 -17.06 10.89 22.09
CA ASP A 182 -18.17 11.83 21.93
C ASP A 182 -17.66 13.28 21.75
N ASP A 183 -16.50 13.61 22.30
CA ASP A 183 -15.82 14.92 22.19
C ASP A 183 -14.97 15.03 20.93
N LYS A 184 -15.60 14.87 19.76
CA LYS A 184 -14.88 14.85 18.47
C LYS A 184 -14.20 16.20 18.19
N PRO A 185 -12.91 16.22 17.83
CA PRO A 185 -12.17 17.46 17.62
C PRO A 185 -12.65 18.20 16.37
N ASP A 186 -12.54 19.53 16.39
CA ASP A 186 -12.56 20.31 15.15
C ASP A 186 -11.20 20.17 14.46
N LEU A 187 -11.22 19.79 13.18
CA LEU A 187 -10.02 19.53 12.41
C LEU A 187 -9.58 20.74 11.58
N PHE A 188 -10.41 21.79 11.47
CA PHE A 188 -10.28 22.82 10.44
C PHE A 188 -8.88 23.45 10.35
N THR A 189 -8.30 23.77 11.51
CA THR A 189 -6.98 24.41 11.65
C THR A 189 -5.95 23.56 12.38
N LYS A 190 -6.28 22.30 12.69
CA LYS A 190 -5.35 21.41 13.41
C LYS A 190 -4.11 21.18 12.56
N PRO A 191 -2.94 20.97 13.19
CA PRO A 191 -1.71 20.76 12.46
C PRO A 191 -1.84 19.56 11.51
N ILE A 192 -1.31 19.73 10.31
CA ILE A 192 -1.15 18.67 9.32
C ILE A 192 0.30 18.17 9.39
N PRO A 193 0.55 16.86 9.23
CA PRO A 193 1.87 16.34 9.45
C PRO A 193 2.96 16.85 8.50
N ILE A 194 4.09 17.26 9.09
CA ILE A 194 5.35 17.44 8.38
C ILE A 194 6.09 16.10 8.40
N LEU A 195 6.44 15.59 7.22
CA LEU A 195 6.92 14.22 7.09
C LEU A 195 8.38 14.08 7.49
N ASN A 196 8.67 13.08 8.31
CA ASN A 196 10.02 12.78 8.76
C ASN A 196 10.82 12.07 7.66
N THR A 197 11.74 12.78 7.00
CA THR A 197 12.53 12.25 5.88
C THR A 197 13.37 11.00 6.23
N ARG A 198 13.83 10.87 7.49
CA ARG A 198 14.59 9.67 7.92
C ARG A 198 13.68 8.44 7.99
N LEU A 199 12.45 8.60 8.46
CA LEU A 199 11.46 7.53 8.45
C LEU A 199 11.02 7.20 7.01
N MET A 200 10.77 8.22 6.18
CA MET A 200 10.34 8.01 4.78
C MET A 200 11.37 7.27 3.94
N LYS A 201 12.67 7.43 4.22
CA LYS A 201 13.77 6.65 3.61
C LYS A 201 13.70 5.14 3.88
N ARG A 202 12.79 4.65 4.74
CA ARG A 202 12.54 3.21 4.96
C ARG A 202 11.44 2.64 4.06
N PHE A 203 10.78 3.47 3.25
CA PHE A 203 9.77 3.04 2.30
C PHE A 203 10.36 2.97 0.89
N VAL A 204 9.69 2.27 -0.02
CA VAL A 204 10.12 2.16 -1.43
C VAL A 204 10.06 3.53 -2.11
N ALA A 205 8.98 4.28 -1.88
CA ALA A 205 8.81 5.64 -2.37
C ALA A 205 8.97 6.62 -1.21
N SER A 206 10.17 7.16 -1.00
CA SER A 206 10.46 8.10 0.09
C SER A 206 9.83 9.48 -0.09
N ASN A 207 9.33 9.77 -1.29
CA ASN A 207 8.58 10.97 -1.66
C ASN A 207 7.05 10.80 -1.50
N PHE A 208 6.61 9.68 -0.93
CA PHE A 208 5.21 9.35 -0.68
C PHE A 208 4.82 9.75 0.75
N GLY A 209 3.86 10.67 0.88
CA GLY A 209 3.26 11.13 2.11
C GLY A 209 1.84 10.62 2.36
N THR A 210 1.35 10.86 3.57
CA THR A 210 -0.07 10.69 3.94
C THR A 210 -0.58 12.00 4.51
N ILE A 211 -1.86 12.28 4.26
CA ILE A 211 -2.55 13.46 4.78
C ILE A 211 -4.02 13.10 5.00
N ASP A 212 -4.63 13.57 6.07
CA ASP A 212 -6.06 13.47 6.31
C ASP A 212 -6.71 14.81 5.95
N CYS A 213 -7.54 14.85 4.91
CA CYS A 213 -8.28 16.08 4.53
C CYS A 213 -9.50 16.36 5.44
N GLY A 214 -9.54 15.68 6.59
CA GLY A 214 -10.61 15.61 7.59
C GLY A 214 -11.05 14.15 7.84
N ARG A 215 -12.22 13.94 8.46
CA ARG A 215 -12.68 12.64 8.99
C ARG A 215 -14.19 12.48 9.04
N GLY A 216 -14.65 11.23 9.14
CA GLY A 216 -16.06 10.85 9.20
C GLY A 216 -16.60 10.28 7.90
N CYS A 217 -17.79 9.66 7.94
CA CYS A 217 -18.48 9.12 6.78
C CYS A 217 -20.01 9.16 6.98
N PRO A 218 -20.82 9.59 5.98
CA PRO A 218 -22.27 9.67 6.14
C PRO A 218 -22.96 8.30 6.01
N PHE A 219 -22.26 7.31 5.46
CA PHE A 219 -22.80 5.97 5.20
C PHE A 219 -22.81 5.11 6.46
N ASN A 220 -23.46 3.94 6.37
CA ASN A 220 -23.79 3.13 7.55
C ASN A 220 -23.49 1.63 7.34
N CYS A 221 -22.46 1.34 6.54
CA CYS A 221 -22.05 -0.01 6.17
C CYS A 221 -21.80 -0.85 7.43
N SER A 222 -22.36 -2.07 7.49
CA SER A 222 -22.40 -2.87 8.72
C SER A 222 -21.01 -3.35 9.20
N PHE A 223 -20.14 -3.73 8.26
CA PHE A 223 -18.77 -4.19 8.50
C PHE A 223 -17.77 -3.07 8.86
N CYS A 224 -18.16 -1.80 8.67
CA CYS A 224 -17.24 -0.68 8.78
C CYS A 224 -17.08 -0.20 10.23
N THR A 225 -15.85 0.10 10.66
CA THR A 225 -15.55 0.62 12.00
C THR A 225 -15.46 2.14 12.06
N ILE A 226 -15.36 2.82 10.90
CA ILE A 226 -15.07 4.26 10.81
C ILE A 226 -16.08 5.11 11.59
N ILE A 227 -17.39 4.90 11.37
CA ILE A 227 -18.41 5.78 11.95
C ILE A 227 -18.52 5.68 13.47
N ASN A 228 -18.11 4.54 14.05
CA ASN A 228 -18.17 4.29 15.49
C ASN A 228 -16.93 4.85 16.22
N VAL A 229 -15.90 5.23 15.46
CA VAL A 229 -14.69 5.90 15.97
C VAL A 229 -14.68 7.39 15.62
N GLN A 230 -14.85 7.72 14.34
CA GLN A 230 -14.73 9.09 13.81
C GLN A 230 -16.06 9.83 13.66
N GLY A 231 -17.20 9.14 13.80
CA GLY A 231 -18.53 9.73 13.67
C GLY A 231 -19.09 9.82 12.26
N ARG A 232 -20.38 10.18 12.21
CA ARG A 232 -21.16 10.36 10.98
C ARG A 232 -21.03 11.75 10.36
N LYS A 233 -20.69 12.75 11.19
CA LYS A 233 -20.51 14.13 10.75
C LYS A 233 -19.18 14.26 10.02
N MET A 234 -19.24 14.71 8.77
CA MET A 234 -18.06 15.05 7.99
C MET A 234 -17.39 16.27 8.59
N ARG A 235 -16.18 16.08 9.13
CA ARG A 235 -15.29 17.15 9.60
C ARG A 235 -14.21 17.35 8.56
N VAL A 236 -13.82 18.58 8.31
CA VAL A 236 -12.95 18.96 7.19
C VAL A 236 -11.74 19.72 7.71
N ARG A 237 -10.65 19.68 6.94
CA ARG A 237 -9.51 20.58 7.12
C ARG A 237 -9.57 21.67 6.06
N SER A 238 -9.15 22.88 6.40
CA SER A 238 -9.08 23.97 5.44
C SER A 238 -8.17 23.64 4.26
N ALA A 239 -8.54 24.12 3.07
CA ALA A 239 -7.74 23.96 1.86
C ALA A 239 -6.38 24.66 2.00
N GLU A 240 -6.34 25.76 2.73
CA GLU A 240 -5.16 26.56 3.03
C GLU A 240 -4.14 25.76 3.85
N THR A 241 -4.55 25.15 4.96
CA THR A 241 -3.64 24.35 5.81
C THR A 241 -3.11 23.13 5.04
N ILE A 242 -3.96 22.49 4.22
CA ILE A 242 -3.52 21.39 3.33
C ILE A 242 -2.44 21.88 2.36
N ALA A 243 -2.67 23.01 1.71
CA ALA A 243 -1.74 23.56 0.74
C ALA A 243 -0.43 24.02 1.37
N GLU A 244 -0.46 24.61 2.57
CA GLU A 244 0.73 24.98 3.34
C GLU A 244 1.59 23.76 3.68
N ALA A 245 0.98 22.69 4.16
CA ALA A 245 1.69 21.46 4.49
C ALA A 245 2.30 20.80 3.24
N ILE A 246 1.56 20.75 2.12
CA ILE A 246 2.05 20.23 0.85
C ILE A 246 3.22 21.08 0.34
N ARG A 247 3.09 22.41 0.36
CA ARG A 247 4.13 23.35 -0.04
C ARG A 247 5.40 23.18 0.79
N TYR A 248 5.25 23.04 2.10
CA TYR A 248 6.38 22.83 3.00
C TYR A 248 7.08 21.50 2.70
N ASN A 249 6.33 20.40 2.63
CA ASN A 249 6.85 19.06 2.41
C ASN A 249 7.49 18.90 1.01
N TRP A 250 6.97 19.57 -0.02
CA TRP A 250 7.60 19.61 -1.34
C TRP A 250 8.96 20.33 -1.28
N ARG A 251 8.99 21.54 -0.71
CA ARG A 251 10.21 22.39 -0.67
C ARG A 251 11.31 21.85 0.22
N HIS A 252 10.97 21.23 1.36
CA HIS A 252 11.95 20.85 2.38
C HIS A 252 12.17 19.34 2.50
N ASN A 253 11.17 18.52 2.11
CA ASN A 253 11.20 17.07 2.33
C ASN A 253 11.17 16.26 1.02
N ASN A 254 11.09 16.93 -0.15
CA ASN A 254 10.99 16.30 -1.47
C ASN A 254 9.82 15.31 -1.58
N VAL A 255 8.67 15.66 -0.98
CA VAL A 255 7.44 14.86 -1.01
C VAL A 255 6.50 15.45 -2.04
N ASN A 256 5.99 14.59 -2.93
CA ASN A 256 5.23 15.02 -4.10
C ASN A 256 4.06 14.11 -4.43
N PHE A 257 3.96 12.97 -3.75
CA PHE A 257 2.82 12.08 -3.84
C PHE A 257 2.16 11.96 -2.46
N TYR A 258 0.82 12.01 -2.41
CA TYR A 258 0.08 11.86 -1.16
C TYR A 258 -1.02 10.80 -1.27
N PHE A 259 -1.16 9.96 -0.26
CA PHE A 259 -2.42 9.26 -0.01
C PHE A 259 -3.30 10.12 0.89
N PHE A 260 -4.43 10.56 0.36
CA PHE A 260 -5.48 11.20 1.14
C PHE A 260 -6.22 10.12 1.91
N THR A 261 -5.93 10.05 3.21
CA THR A 261 -6.43 9.00 4.11
C THR A 261 -7.90 9.15 4.49
N TYR A 262 -8.57 10.17 3.95
CA TYR A 262 -10.00 10.42 4.12
C TYR A 262 -10.81 9.24 3.59
N ASP A 263 -11.75 8.71 4.39
CA ASP A 263 -12.52 7.51 4.03
C ASP A 263 -13.49 7.72 2.87
N ASN A 264 -13.97 8.94 2.66
CA ASN A 264 -14.76 9.31 1.49
C ASN A 264 -14.61 10.77 1.06
N PHE A 265 -13.61 11.06 0.25
CA PHE A 265 -13.27 12.43 -0.15
C PHE A 265 -14.38 13.11 -0.96
N ALA A 266 -15.17 12.34 -1.72
CA ALA A 266 -16.26 12.86 -2.55
C ALA A 266 -17.41 13.50 -1.73
N ARG A 267 -17.46 13.26 -0.42
CA ARG A 267 -18.45 13.84 0.51
C ARG A 267 -17.86 14.92 1.43
N ASN A 268 -16.62 15.30 1.21
CA ASN A 268 -16.01 16.41 1.92
C ASN A 268 -16.62 17.73 1.43
N ALA A 269 -17.22 18.54 2.31
CA ALA A 269 -17.86 19.80 1.91
C ALA A 269 -16.90 20.82 1.27
N GLN A 270 -15.59 20.69 1.48
CA GLN A 270 -14.54 21.54 0.91
C GLN A 270 -13.80 20.87 -0.26
N TRP A 271 -14.29 19.76 -0.81
CA TRP A 271 -13.59 19.05 -1.91
C TRP A 271 -13.20 19.99 -3.06
N GLU A 272 -14.09 20.93 -3.42
CA GLU A 272 -13.90 21.83 -4.55
C GLU A 272 -12.82 22.87 -4.25
N GLN A 273 -12.88 23.48 -3.06
CA GLN A 273 -11.86 24.43 -2.59
C GLN A 273 -10.48 23.75 -2.50
N ILE A 274 -10.42 22.53 -1.96
CA ILE A 274 -9.18 21.75 -1.89
C ILE A 274 -8.62 21.52 -3.30
N PHE A 275 -9.44 21.07 -4.26
CA PHE A 275 -8.98 20.88 -5.63
C PHE A 275 -8.52 22.19 -6.27
N ASP A 276 -9.26 23.28 -6.11
CA ASP A 276 -8.89 24.58 -6.68
C ASP A 276 -7.56 25.08 -6.12
N THR A 277 -7.30 24.90 -4.82
CA THR A 277 -6.01 25.23 -4.22
C THR A 277 -4.88 24.33 -4.74
N LEU A 278 -5.11 23.03 -4.88
CA LEU A 278 -4.11 22.10 -5.45
C LEU A 278 -3.81 22.42 -6.91
N ILE A 279 -4.82 22.78 -7.70
CA ILE A 279 -4.67 23.26 -9.08
C ILE A 279 -3.79 24.51 -9.10
N GLN A 280 -4.02 25.47 -8.19
CA GLN A 280 -3.18 26.65 -8.04
C GLN A 280 -1.73 26.29 -7.71
N LEU A 281 -1.48 25.35 -6.79
CA LEU A 281 -0.12 24.89 -6.48
C LEU A 281 0.58 24.33 -7.73
N ARG A 282 -0.12 23.54 -8.54
CA ARG A 282 0.44 22.92 -9.74
C ARG A 282 0.69 23.93 -10.86
N GLU A 283 -0.31 24.75 -11.18
CA GLU A 283 -0.31 25.58 -12.38
C GLU A 283 0.36 26.94 -12.15
N LYS A 284 0.28 27.52 -10.94
CA LYS A 284 0.88 28.82 -10.63
C LYS A 284 2.20 28.69 -9.87
N GLU A 285 2.27 27.82 -8.87
CA GLU A 285 3.48 27.65 -8.05
C GLU A 285 4.45 26.58 -8.59
N GLN A 286 4.08 25.86 -9.66
CA GLN A 286 4.89 24.81 -10.30
C GLN A 286 5.32 23.69 -9.31
N ILE A 287 4.42 23.36 -8.37
CA ILE A 287 4.60 22.25 -7.43
C ILE A 287 4.00 20.99 -8.03
N ASP A 288 4.81 19.96 -8.28
CA ASP A 288 4.35 18.67 -8.82
C ASP A 288 3.65 17.83 -7.73
N VAL A 289 2.48 18.27 -7.27
CA VAL A 289 1.65 17.48 -6.36
C VAL A 289 0.82 16.46 -7.13
N LYS A 290 0.89 15.22 -6.65
CA LYS A 290 0.09 14.08 -7.08
C LYS A 290 -0.56 13.44 -5.88
N PHE A 291 -1.72 12.83 -6.06
CA PHE A 291 -2.37 12.12 -4.96
C PHE A 291 -3.25 10.97 -5.41
N MET A 292 -3.51 10.07 -4.46
CA MET A 292 -4.63 9.14 -4.52
C MET A 292 -5.62 9.41 -3.38
N MET A 293 -6.89 9.11 -3.61
CA MET A 293 -7.97 9.35 -2.64
C MET A 293 -8.98 8.20 -2.62
N GLN A 294 -9.73 8.08 -1.54
CA GLN A 294 -10.86 7.16 -1.45
C GLN A 294 -12.17 7.89 -1.74
N VAL A 295 -13.06 7.28 -2.51
CA VAL A 295 -14.35 7.85 -2.93
C VAL A 295 -15.45 6.78 -2.94
N ASP A 296 -16.70 7.20 -2.81
CA ASP A 296 -17.85 6.34 -3.06
C ASP A 296 -18.25 6.27 -4.54
N VAL A 297 -19.12 5.32 -4.86
CA VAL A 297 -19.51 5.03 -6.25
C VAL A 297 -20.35 6.13 -6.91
N LEU A 298 -20.92 7.06 -6.14
CA LEU A 298 -21.72 8.17 -6.66
C LEU A 298 -20.84 9.41 -6.94
N CYS A 299 -19.52 9.34 -6.71
CA CYS A 299 -18.61 10.47 -6.92
C CYS A 299 -18.61 10.98 -8.37
N TYR A 300 -18.73 10.07 -9.35
CA TYR A 300 -18.70 10.42 -10.77
C TYR A 300 -19.93 11.20 -11.24
N LYS A 301 -21.01 11.19 -10.45
CA LYS A 301 -22.23 11.98 -10.69
C LYS A 301 -22.11 13.41 -10.16
N ILE A 302 -21.08 13.72 -9.37
CA ILE A 302 -20.84 15.07 -8.87
C ILE A 302 -20.26 15.92 -10.01
N ARG A 303 -20.97 17.01 -10.36
CA ARG A 303 -20.57 17.91 -11.44
C ARG A 303 -19.11 18.36 -11.28
N ASN A 304 -18.33 18.26 -12.34
CA ASN A 304 -16.91 18.64 -12.43
C ASN A 304 -15.95 17.90 -11.47
N PHE A 305 -16.41 16.96 -10.65
CA PHE A 305 -15.57 16.34 -9.62
C PHE A 305 -14.41 15.55 -10.23
N VAL A 306 -14.70 14.70 -11.21
CA VAL A 306 -13.70 13.85 -11.89
C VAL A 306 -12.67 14.71 -12.63
N ASP A 307 -13.12 15.70 -13.39
CA ASP A 307 -12.24 16.60 -14.17
C ASP A 307 -11.36 17.46 -13.25
N LYS A 308 -11.93 18.05 -12.19
CA LYS A 308 -11.17 18.82 -11.20
C LYS A 308 -10.20 17.95 -10.44
N ALA A 309 -10.57 16.73 -10.04
CA ALA A 309 -9.67 15.80 -9.38
C ALA A 309 -8.44 15.54 -10.23
N ARG A 310 -8.62 15.25 -11.53
CA ARG A 310 -7.52 15.05 -12.46
C ARG A 310 -6.64 16.30 -12.57
N ARG A 311 -7.23 17.48 -12.75
CA ARG A 311 -6.49 18.75 -12.85
C ARG A 311 -5.73 19.10 -11.56
N ALA A 312 -6.28 18.73 -10.39
CA ALA A 312 -5.64 18.90 -9.09
C ALA A 312 -4.45 17.95 -8.85
N GLY A 313 -4.26 16.93 -9.70
CA GLY A 313 -3.15 15.97 -9.58
C GLY A 313 -3.56 14.58 -9.10
N CYS A 314 -4.86 14.25 -9.08
CA CYS A 314 -5.29 12.88 -8.78
C CYS A 314 -4.79 11.93 -9.88
N THR A 315 -4.05 10.90 -9.48
CA THR A 315 -3.56 9.84 -10.40
C THR A 315 -4.29 8.52 -10.18
N LYS A 316 -4.90 8.32 -9.01
CA LYS A 316 -5.61 7.09 -8.66
C LYS A 316 -6.76 7.35 -7.69
N VAL A 317 -7.87 6.63 -7.86
CA VAL A 317 -8.97 6.57 -6.89
C VAL A 317 -9.18 5.16 -6.36
N PHE A 318 -9.35 5.04 -5.04
CA PHE A 318 -9.83 3.83 -4.39
C PHE A 318 -11.36 3.91 -4.21
N ILE A 319 -12.07 2.91 -4.71
CA ILE A 319 -13.53 2.86 -4.74
C ILE A 319 -13.96 1.66 -3.90
N GLY A 320 -14.67 1.91 -2.81
CA GLY A 320 -15.29 0.85 -2.02
C GLY A 320 -16.48 0.25 -2.75
N MET A 321 -16.23 -0.70 -3.65
CA MET A 321 -17.25 -1.41 -4.42
C MET A 321 -17.88 -2.54 -3.59
N GLU A 322 -17.03 -3.28 -2.89
CA GLU A 322 -17.29 -4.41 -1.98
C GLU A 322 -17.96 -5.64 -2.58
N SER A 323 -19.04 -5.46 -3.34
CA SER A 323 -19.75 -6.56 -3.98
C SER A 323 -20.46 -6.07 -5.24
N ILE A 324 -20.76 -7.00 -6.14
CA ILE A 324 -21.62 -6.77 -7.32
C ILE A 324 -23.02 -7.38 -7.07
N ASN A 325 -23.20 -8.19 -6.04
CA ASN A 325 -24.49 -8.75 -5.65
C ASN A 325 -25.35 -7.70 -4.93
N PRO A 326 -26.52 -7.30 -5.48
CA PRO A 326 -27.40 -6.31 -4.86
C PRO A 326 -27.89 -6.69 -3.46
N GLU A 327 -28.16 -7.97 -3.19
CA GLU A 327 -28.63 -8.42 -1.88
C GLU A 327 -27.51 -8.33 -0.84
N SER A 328 -26.27 -8.71 -1.18
CA SER A 328 -25.10 -8.52 -0.31
C SER A 328 -24.89 -7.04 0.04
N LEU A 329 -25.04 -6.14 -0.95
CA LEU A 329 -24.90 -4.70 -0.74
C LEU A 329 -26.01 -4.13 0.17
N LYS A 330 -27.24 -4.62 0.00
CA LYS A 330 -28.40 -4.23 0.82
C LYS A 330 -28.22 -4.67 2.27
N ASP A 331 -27.87 -5.93 2.50
CA ASP A 331 -27.68 -6.49 3.85
C ASP A 331 -26.50 -5.81 4.57
N ALA A 332 -25.43 -5.49 3.84
CA ALA A 332 -24.29 -4.74 4.36
C ALA A 332 -24.59 -3.24 4.58
N ALA A 333 -25.84 -2.78 4.37
CA ALA A 333 -26.28 -1.39 4.45
C ALA A 333 -25.47 -0.42 3.57
N LYS A 334 -25.00 -0.90 2.41
CA LYS A 334 -24.24 -0.15 1.40
C LYS A 334 -25.15 0.29 0.25
N THR A 335 -26.30 0.87 0.57
CA THR A 335 -27.39 1.19 -0.38
C THR A 335 -27.03 2.22 -1.43
N GLN A 336 -25.98 3.01 -1.22
CA GLN A 336 -25.42 3.93 -2.21
C GLN A 336 -24.74 3.20 -3.38
N ASN A 337 -24.34 1.94 -3.18
CA ASN A 337 -23.71 1.13 -4.21
C ASN A 337 -24.78 0.45 -5.08
N LYS A 338 -24.80 0.82 -6.36
CA LYS A 338 -25.64 0.18 -7.37
C LYS A 338 -24.75 -0.46 -8.43
N ALA A 339 -24.83 -1.77 -8.60
CA ALA A 339 -23.96 -2.51 -9.52
C ALA A 339 -24.05 -2.02 -10.98
N GLU A 340 -25.22 -1.54 -11.40
CA GLU A 340 -25.46 -0.91 -12.71
C GLU A 340 -24.60 0.33 -12.97
N ASP A 341 -24.19 1.06 -11.92
CA ASP A 341 -23.38 2.27 -12.05
C ASP A 341 -21.89 1.97 -12.30
N TYR A 342 -21.43 0.74 -12.02
CA TYR A 342 -19.99 0.43 -11.96
C TYR A 342 -19.27 0.61 -13.31
N VAL A 343 -19.89 0.20 -14.41
CA VAL A 343 -19.29 0.37 -15.75
C VAL A 343 -19.10 1.85 -16.08
N ASN A 344 -20.11 2.68 -15.80
CA ASN A 344 -20.05 4.13 -16.06
C ASN A 344 -19.07 4.83 -15.13
N LEU A 345 -19.03 4.44 -13.85
CA LEU A 345 -18.06 4.92 -12.87
C LEU A 345 -16.62 4.68 -13.32
N ILE A 346 -16.27 3.44 -13.69
CA ILE A 346 -14.92 3.10 -14.12
C ILE A 346 -14.58 3.80 -15.45
N ARG A 347 -15.54 3.88 -16.37
CA ARG A 347 -15.37 4.61 -17.64
C ARG A 347 -15.06 6.09 -17.41
N ALA A 348 -15.81 6.77 -16.55
CA ALA A 348 -15.62 8.20 -16.26
C ALA A 348 -14.20 8.51 -15.75
N TRP A 349 -13.69 7.72 -14.79
CA TRP A 349 -12.33 7.90 -14.29
C TRP A 349 -11.26 7.56 -15.34
N ARG A 350 -11.50 6.54 -16.16
CA ARG A 350 -10.59 6.15 -17.24
C ARG A 350 -10.51 7.21 -18.33
N GLU A 351 -11.63 7.84 -18.70
CA GLU A 351 -11.67 8.94 -19.69
C GLU A 351 -10.96 10.19 -19.17
N ALA A 352 -11.06 10.47 -17.87
CA ALA A 352 -10.21 11.47 -17.19
C ALA A 352 -8.76 11.00 -16.98
N GLU A 353 -8.45 9.78 -17.43
CA GLU A 353 -7.16 9.09 -17.34
C GLU A 353 -6.56 9.13 -15.93
N VAL A 354 -7.42 8.81 -14.95
CA VAL A 354 -7.11 8.52 -13.55
C VAL A 354 -7.29 7.01 -13.33
N ALA A 355 -6.32 6.37 -12.68
CA ALA A 355 -6.38 4.93 -12.46
C ALA A 355 -7.46 4.55 -11.43
N THR A 356 -8.18 3.47 -11.70
CA THR A 356 -9.20 2.93 -10.78
C THR A 356 -8.67 1.76 -9.96
N HIS A 357 -8.93 1.80 -8.65
CA HIS A 357 -8.66 0.71 -7.72
C HIS A 357 -9.94 0.43 -6.93
N VAL A 358 -10.43 -0.81 -6.94
CA VAL A 358 -11.63 -1.20 -6.18
C VAL A 358 -11.27 -2.05 -4.96
N GLY A 359 -11.99 -1.87 -3.86
CA GLY A 359 -12.10 -2.87 -2.79
C GLY A 359 -13.22 -3.85 -3.11
N TYR A 360 -12.98 -5.14 -2.90
CA TYR A 360 -13.97 -6.20 -3.08
C TYR A 360 -13.88 -7.17 -1.89
N ILE A 361 -15.02 -7.45 -1.24
CA ILE A 361 -15.11 -8.27 -0.04
C ILE A 361 -15.78 -9.59 -0.42
N LEU A 362 -15.15 -10.70 -0.03
CA LEU A 362 -15.67 -12.04 -0.18
C LEU A 362 -16.27 -12.52 1.14
N GLY A 363 -17.28 -13.38 1.07
CA GLY A 363 -17.85 -14.05 2.23
C GLY A 363 -19.09 -13.35 2.78
N PHE A 364 -19.74 -12.49 1.99
CA PHE A 364 -21.09 -12.04 2.34
C PHE A 364 -22.07 -13.22 2.36
N PRO A 365 -23.20 -13.10 3.09
CA PRO A 365 -24.18 -14.19 3.21
C PRO A 365 -24.71 -14.75 1.88
N HIS A 366 -24.75 -13.94 0.83
CA HIS A 366 -25.21 -14.35 -0.51
C HIS A 366 -24.07 -14.73 -1.48
N ASP A 367 -22.83 -14.79 -1.00
CA ASP A 367 -21.69 -15.21 -1.81
C ASP A 367 -21.60 -16.74 -1.85
N THR A 368 -21.42 -17.31 -3.04
CA THR A 368 -21.06 -18.72 -3.26
C THR A 368 -19.76 -18.80 -4.04
N LYS A 369 -19.18 -19.99 -4.15
CA LYS A 369 -17.97 -20.21 -4.96
C LYS A 369 -18.20 -19.83 -6.42
N GLU A 370 -19.37 -20.16 -6.95
CA GLU A 370 -19.77 -19.89 -8.34
C GLU A 370 -20.03 -18.40 -8.57
N SER A 371 -20.73 -17.74 -7.63
CA SER A 371 -21.04 -16.30 -7.77
C SER A 371 -19.77 -15.45 -7.72
N LEU A 372 -18.84 -15.76 -6.82
CA LEU A 372 -17.57 -15.03 -6.70
C LEU A 372 -16.67 -15.21 -7.94
N ARG A 373 -16.62 -16.42 -8.51
CA ARG A 373 -15.90 -16.66 -9.79
C ARG A 373 -16.54 -15.90 -10.94
N SER A 374 -17.87 -15.86 -11.00
CA SER A 374 -18.61 -15.05 -11.97
C SER A 374 -18.31 -13.56 -11.79
N ASP A 375 -18.33 -13.05 -10.56
CA ASP A 375 -18.02 -11.67 -10.25
C ASP A 375 -16.60 -11.28 -10.63
N LEU A 376 -15.61 -12.16 -10.42
CA LEU A 376 -14.25 -11.96 -10.93
C LEU A 376 -14.22 -11.79 -12.44
N GLN A 377 -14.98 -12.60 -13.19
CA GLN A 377 -15.09 -12.45 -14.64
C GLN A 377 -15.72 -11.11 -15.03
N ARG A 378 -16.74 -10.66 -14.31
CA ARG A 378 -17.42 -9.37 -14.54
C ARG A 378 -16.51 -8.18 -14.25
N LEU A 379 -15.81 -8.17 -13.11
CA LEU A 379 -14.80 -7.17 -12.75
C LEU A 379 -13.76 -6.99 -13.87
N MET A 380 -13.34 -8.12 -14.44
CA MET A 380 -12.33 -8.22 -15.48
C MET A 380 -12.82 -7.78 -16.86
N LYS A 381 -13.94 -8.33 -17.33
CA LYS A 381 -14.38 -8.24 -18.73
C LYS A 381 -15.42 -7.15 -18.97
N GLU A 382 -16.35 -6.97 -18.05
CA GLU A 382 -17.49 -6.06 -18.18
C GLU A 382 -17.18 -4.70 -17.56
N ILE A 383 -16.80 -4.69 -16.29
CA ILE A 383 -16.51 -3.47 -15.53
C ILE A 383 -15.12 -2.93 -15.89
N GLN A 384 -14.18 -3.82 -16.25
CA GLN A 384 -12.82 -3.50 -16.69
C GLN A 384 -12.03 -2.69 -15.67
N VAL A 385 -12.07 -3.12 -14.41
CA VAL A 385 -11.32 -2.50 -13.32
C VAL A 385 -9.81 -2.65 -13.56
N GLN A 386 -9.03 -1.59 -13.29
CA GLN A 386 -7.58 -1.61 -13.49
C GLN A 386 -6.80 -2.20 -12.31
N GLN A 387 -7.31 -2.06 -11.08
CA GLN A 387 -6.71 -2.62 -9.85
C GLN A 387 -7.80 -3.07 -8.88
N ALA A 388 -7.60 -4.20 -8.21
CA ALA A 388 -8.54 -4.71 -7.20
C ALA A 388 -7.80 -5.19 -5.95
N SER A 389 -8.33 -4.82 -4.79
CA SER A 389 -7.96 -5.39 -3.50
C SER A 389 -9.08 -6.29 -3.02
N PHE A 390 -8.75 -7.54 -2.74
CA PHE A 390 -9.69 -8.50 -2.19
C PHE A 390 -9.53 -8.57 -0.67
N PHE A 391 -10.64 -8.82 0.02
CA PHE A 391 -10.73 -8.95 1.47
C PHE A 391 -11.70 -10.07 1.83
N ILE A 392 -11.53 -10.69 2.98
CA ILE A 392 -12.54 -11.57 3.60
C ILE A 392 -13.37 -10.73 4.59
N LEU A 393 -14.69 -10.84 4.51
CA LEU A 393 -15.62 -10.17 5.42
C LEU A 393 -15.28 -10.53 6.87
N THR A 394 -14.76 -9.58 7.63
CA THR A 394 -14.27 -9.82 8.99
C THR A 394 -15.11 -9.04 9.98
N PRO A 395 -15.67 -9.66 11.04
CA PRO A 395 -16.38 -8.94 12.09
C PRO A 395 -15.37 -8.19 12.98
N LEU A 396 -14.88 -7.05 12.49
CA LEU A 396 -13.90 -6.25 13.21
C LEU A 396 -14.53 -5.65 14.47
N PRO A 397 -13.86 -5.71 15.64
CA PRO A 397 -14.31 -5.00 16.81
C PRO A 397 -14.53 -3.51 16.54
N GLY A 398 -15.71 -3.02 16.86
CA GLY A 398 -16.18 -1.69 16.49
C GLY A 398 -17.03 -1.61 15.22
N SER A 399 -17.31 -2.73 14.55
CA SER A 399 -18.32 -2.83 13.48
C SER A 399 -19.69 -3.23 14.04
N ARG A 400 -20.75 -3.04 13.25
CA ARG A 400 -22.08 -3.56 13.60
C ARG A 400 -22.11 -5.08 13.55
N ASP A 401 -21.46 -5.67 12.54
CA ASP A 401 -21.40 -7.12 12.36
C ASP A 401 -20.84 -7.80 13.62
N HIS A 402 -19.71 -7.31 14.15
CA HIS A 402 -19.12 -7.81 15.39
C HIS A 402 -20.06 -7.66 16.60
N LEU A 403 -20.72 -6.50 16.74
CA LEU A 403 -21.65 -6.25 17.85
C LEU A 403 -22.84 -7.24 17.83
N GLU A 404 -23.43 -7.45 16.66
CA GLU A 404 -24.58 -8.34 16.51
C GLU A 404 -24.19 -9.80 16.74
N MET A 405 -23.05 -10.23 16.20
CA MET A 405 -22.50 -11.57 16.43
C MET A 405 -22.19 -11.81 17.92
N SER A 406 -21.54 -10.85 18.58
CA SER A 406 -21.26 -10.91 20.01
C SER A 406 -22.54 -11.05 20.84
N ARG A 407 -23.60 -10.30 20.50
CA ARG A 407 -24.91 -10.40 21.18
C ARG A 407 -25.60 -11.75 20.99
N ARG A 408 -25.43 -12.38 19.83
CA ARG A 408 -25.99 -13.71 19.55
C ARG A 408 -25.17 -14.85 20.14
N GLY A 409 -23.93 -14.58 20.55
CA GLY A 409 -22.98 -15.62 20.96
C GLY A 409 -22.46 -16.43 19.76
N ASP A 410 -22.42 -15.82 18.57
CA ASP A 410 -21.88 -16.46 17.37
C ASP A 410 -20.37 -16.69 17.53
N TYR A 411 -19.88 -17.79 16.94
CA TYR A 411 -18.45 -18.09 16.94
C TYR A 411 -17.66 -17.02 16.18
N MET A 412 -16.64 -16.48 16.85
CA MET A 412 -15.59 -15.63 16.29
C MET A 412 -14.24 -16.11 16.80
N ASP A 413 -13.19 -16.05 15.98
CA ASP A 413 -11.85 -16.49 16.38
C ASP A 413 -11.32 -15.61 17.53
N GLU A 414 -10.70 -16.22 18.53
CA GLU A 414 -10.19 -15.50 19.72
C GLU A 414 -8.88 -14.77 19.42
N ASP A 415 -8.13 -15.20 18.38
CA ASP A 415 -6.86 -14.59 18.04
C ASP A 415 -7.05 -13.37 17.12
N TYR A 416 -7.06 -12.19 17.73
CA TYR A 416 -7.13 -10.93 16.98
C TYR A 416 -6.04 -10.78 15.91
N ASN A 417 -4.90 -11.49 15.98
CA ASN A 417 -3.86 -11.44 14.94
C ASN A 417 -4.40 -11.85 13.56
N LYS A 418 -5.42 -12.71 13.51
CA LYS A 418 -6.09 -13.18 12.28
C LYS A 418 -7.11 -12.19 11.71
N TYR A 419 -7.46 -11.13 12.44
CA TYR A 419 -8.44 -10.12 12.01
C TYR A 419 -7.79 -9.11 11.06
N ASP A 420 -7.16 -9.63 10.03
CA ASP A 420 -6.39 -8.92 9.01
C ASP A 420 -7.10 -8.89 7.64
N SER A 421 -8.35 -9.36 7.61
CA SER A 421 -9.20 -9.47 6.43
C SER A 421 -8.65 -10.39 5.35
N MET A 422 -7.84 -11.37 5.73
CA MET A 422 -7.35 -12.44 4.87
C MET A 422 -7.66 -13.84 5.41
N HIS A 423 -7.94 -13.95 6.71
CA HIS A 423 -8.27 -15.20 7.38
C HIS A 423 -9.76 -15.32 7.67
N GLU A 424 -10.23 -16.57 7.69
CA GLU A 424 -11.55 -16.92 8.19
C GLU A 424 -11.60 -16.75 9.72
N THR A 425 -12.35 -15.74 10.19
CA THR A 425 -12.49 -15.41 11.63
C THR A 425 -13.90 -15.67 12.16
N MET A 426 -14.80 -16.20 11.33
CA MET A 426 -16.17 -16.57 11.69
C MET A 426 -16.67 -17.73 10.82
N ARG A 427 -17.87 -18.23 11.09
CA ARG A 427 -18.52 -19.25 10.25
C ARG A 427 -19.20 -18.60 9.05
N TYR A 428 -18.80 -19.01 7.85
CA TYR A 428 -19.41 -18.56 6.59
C TYR A 428 -20.36 -19.65 6.07
N ALA A 429 -21.67 -19.39 6.07
CA ALA A 429 -22.69 -20.41 5.80
C ALA A 429 -22.50 -21.15 4.46
N ASN A 430 -22.09 -20.43 3.40
CA ASN A 430 -21.86 -21.01 2.06
C ASN A 430 -20.45 -21.60 1.89
N PHE A 431 -19.61 -21.54 2.93
CA PHE A 431 -18.23 -22.04 2.96
C PHE A 431 -18.02 -22.87 4.24
N PRO A 432 -18.75 -24.00 4.42
CA PRO A 432 -18.74 -24.77 5.67
C PRO A 432 -17.42 -25.51 5.92
N GLU A 433 -16.61 -25.73 4.88
CA GLU A 433 -15.30 -26.36 4.98
C GLU A 433 -14.24 -25.31 5.38
N PRO A 434 -13.49 -25.50 6.48
CA PRO A 434 -12.46 -24.56 6.92
C PRO A 434 -11.41 -24.25 5.83
N GLY A 435 -11.07 -22.98 5.69
CA GLY A 435 -10.10 -22.48 4.70
C GLY A 435 -10.63 -22.49 3.26
N SER A 436 -11.90 -22.84 3.03
CA SER A 436 -12.46 -22.87 1.68
C SER A 436 -12.70 -21.48 1.10
N LEU A 437 -12.97 -20.47 1.94
CA LEU A 437 -13.05 -19.07 1.53
C LEU A 437 -11.64 -18.47 1.38
N GLU A 438 -10.69 -18.83 2.24
CA GLU A 438 -9.28 -18.41 2.10
C GLU A 438 -8.67 -18.89 0.78
N ARG A 439 -8.94 -20.15 0.38
CA ARG A 439 -8.51 -20.66 -0.94
C ARG A 439 -9.09 -19.84 -2.09
N LEU A 440 -10.36 -19.44 -1.99
CA LEU A 440 -11.02 -18.61 -3.00
C LEU A 440 -10.50 -17.16 -2.99
N TYR A 441 -10.15 -16.63 -1.82
CA TYR A 441 -9.45 -15.36 -1.67
C TYR A 441 -8.11 -15.38 -2.43
N HIS A 442 -7.30 -16.42 -2.25
CA HIS A 442 -6.06 -16.58 -3.01
C HIS A 442 -6.30 -16.79 -4.52
N GLU A 443 -7.34 -17.54 -4.89
CA GLU A 443 -7.78 -17.72 -6.29
C GLU A 443 -8.14 -16.37 -6.93
N ALA A 444 -8.82 -15.47 -6.20
CA ALA A 444 -9.18 -14.14 -6.68
C ALA A 444 -7.96 -13.30 -7.05
N TRP A 445 -6.95 -13.26 -6.17
CA TRP A 445 -5.67 -12.59 -6.45
C TRP A 445 -4.97 -13.17 -7.68
N GLN A 446 -4.90 -14.50 -7.79
CA GLN A 446 -4.23 -15.18 -8.92
C GLN A 446 -4.97 -14.94 -10.25
N THR A 447 -6.30 -14.97 -10.22
CA THR A 447 -7.15 -14.81 -11.40
C THR A 447 -7.12 -13.37 -11.90
N PHE A 448 -7.30 -12.40 -11.00
CA PHE A 448 -7.28 -10.99 -11.36
C PHE A 448 -5.89 -10.53 -11.78
N TYR A 449 -4.81 -10.94 -11.11
CA TYR A 449 -3.43 -10.62 -11.50
C TYR A 449 -2.78 -11.71 -12.38
N SER A 450 -3.60 -12.37 -13.19
CA SER A 450 -3.14 -13.25 -14.27
C SER A 450 -2.48 -12.43 -15.38
N PHE A 451 -1.54 -13.05 -16.09
CA PHE A 451 -0.80 -12.41 -17.19
C PHE A 451 -1.73 -11.75 -18.22
N GLU A 452 -2.76 -12.47 -18.67
CA GLU A 452 -3.70 -11.97 -19.69
C GLU A 452 -4.55 -10.80 -19.20
N ASN A 453 -5.00 -10.80 -17.94
CA ASN A 453 -5.74 -9.64 -17.42
C ASN A 453 -4.81 -8.42 -17.26
N MET A 454 -3.61 -8.61 -16.70
CA MET A 454 -2.63 -7.52 -16.57
C MET A 454 -2.28 -6.92 -17.94
N LYS A 455 -2.08 -7.76 -18.95
CA LYS A 455 -1.87 -7.34 -20.34
C LYS A 455 -3.03 -6.50 -20.86
N ARG A 456 -4.27 -6.99 -20.71
CA ARG A 456 -5.48 -6.24 -21.10
C ARG A 456 -5.57 -4.88 -20.41
N ILE A 457 -5.29 -4.83 -19.10
CA ILE A 457 -5.32 -3.58 -18.33
C ILE A 457 -4.30 -2.58 -18.88
N LEU A 458 -3.06 -3.02 -19.16
CA LEU A 458 -2.01 -2.15 -19.69
C LEU A 458 -2.31 -1.66 -21.11
N LEU A 459 -2.84 -2.51 -21.98
CA LEU A 459 -3.24 -2.12 -23.34
C LEU A 459 -4.37 -1.09 -23.36
N ASN A 460 -5.24 -1.12 -22.34
CA ASN A 460 -6.35 -0.17 -22.18
C ASN A 460 -6.01 1.04 -21.29
N ALA A 461 -4.80 1.07 -20.71
CA ALA A 461 -4.37 2.16 -19.85
C ALA A 461 -3.93 3.37 -20.69
N ALA A 462 -4.23 4.57 -20.21
CA ALA A 462 -3.64 5.76 -20.79
C ALA A 462 -2.11 5.72 -20.65
N PRO A 463 -1.35 6.14 -21.69
CA PRO A 463 0.11 6.02 -21.70
C PRO A 463 0.76 6.56 -20.43
N ARG A 464 0.30 7.70 -19.91
CA ARG A 464 0.84 8.30 -18.69
C ARG A 464 0.75 7.43 -17.43
N ASN A 465 -0.24 6.54 -17.35
CA ASN A 465 -0.51 5.71 -16.17
C ASN A 465 0.16 4.34 -16.28
N TYR A 466 0.73 4.01 -17.43
CA TYR A 466 1.25 2.68 -17.73
C TYR A 466 2.30 2.22 -16.71
N TRP A 467 3.32 3.05 -16.44
CA TRP A 467 4.36 2.68 -15.47
C TRP A 467 3.84 2.57 -14.05
N ASP A 468 2.91 3.44 -13.66
CA ASP A 468 2.31 3.37 -12.33
C ASP A 468 1.51 2.08 -12.16
N ILE A 469 0.73 1.68 -13.17
CA ILE A 469 -0.02 0.42 -13.15
C ILE A 469 0.94 -0.78 -13.11
N LEU A 470 1.97 -0.81 -13.96
CA LEU A 470 2.96 -1.90 -13.97
C LEU A 470 3.72 -2.02 -12.64
N LYS A 471 4.13 -0.90 -12.04
CA LYS A 471 4.77 -0.87 -10.71
C LYS A 471 3.83 -1.40 -9.62
N ASN A 472 2.53 -1.10 -9.71
CA ASN A 472 1.54 -1.67 -8.81
C ASN A 472 1.39 -3.18 -9.00
N PHE A 473 1.46 -3.71 -10.22
CA PHE A 473 1.45 -5.17 -10.44
C PHE A 473 2.64 -5.87 -9.78
N ILE A 474 3.84 -5.29 -9.84
CA ILE A 474 5.01 -5.80 -9.09
C ILE A 474 4.69 -5.87 -7.60
N TRP A 475 4.21 -4.78 -7.02
CA TRP A 475 3.88 -4.74 -5.60
C TRP A 475 2.79 -5.76 -5.23
N TYR A 476 1.71 -5.83 -6.00
CA TYR A 476 0.55 -6.67 -5.68
C TYR A 476 0.85 -8.15 -5.85
N LYS A 477 1.60 -8.54 -6.89
CA LYS A 477 2.04 -9.94 -7.03
C LYS A 477 3.09 -10.31 -6.00
N ASN A 478 4.03 -9.43 -5.67
CA ASN A 478 4.95 -9.65 -4.54
C ASN A 478 4.18 -9.91 -3.24
N ALA A 479 3.18 -9.07 -2.96
CA ALA A 479 2.32 -9.17 -1.80
C ALA A 479 1.51 -10.46 -1.75
N ALA A 480 0.60 -10.65 -2.70
CA ALA A 480 -0.42 -11.68 -2.64
C ALA A 480 0.09 -13.08 -3.02
N ILE A 481 1.15 -13.17 -3.84
CA ILE A 481 1.64 -14.45 -4.36
C ILE A 481 2.94 -14.88 -3.66
N LEU A 482 3.91 -13.97 -3.47
CA LEU A 482 5.19 -14.34 -2.85
C LEU A 482 5.13 -14.30 -1.32
N GLU A 483 4.55 -13.24 -0.75
CA GLU A 483 4.40 -13.09 0.70
C GLU A 483 3.06 -13.65 1.22
N GLN A 484 2.10 -13.96 0.33
CA GLN A 484 0.74 -14.40 0.66
C GLN A 484 0.03 -13.47 1.66
N ARG A 485 0.21 -12.15 1.50
CA ARG A 485 -0.40 -11.11 2.34
C ARG A 485 -1.03 -10.02 1.50
N HIS A 486 -1.93 -9.26 2.11
CA HIS A 486 -2.60 -8.14 1.48
C HIS A 486 -1.56 -7.03 1.18
N PRO A 487 -1.58 -6.41 -0.03
CA PRO A 487 -0.61 -5.39 -0.44
C PRO A 487 -0.38 -4.26 0.57
N MET A 488 -1.43 -3.85 1.28
CA MET A 488 -1.37 -2.75 2.24
C MET A 488 -0.66 -3.10 3.57
N MET A 489 -0.39 -4.38 3.83
CA MET A 489 0.26 -4.86 5.07
C MET A 489 1.65 -5.44 4.83
N THR A 490 2.17 -5.30 3.62
CA THR A 490 3.43 -5.93 3.19
C THR A 490 4.40 -4.91 2.63
N GLY A 491 5.65 -5.31 2.58
CA GLY A 491 6.75 -4.56 2.01
C GLY A 491 7.60 -5.44 1.11
N PHE A 492 8.80 -4.96 0.82
CA PHE A 492 9.78 -5.70 0.04
C PHE A 492 10.88 -6.24 0.95
N PHE A 493 11.24 -7.49 0.68
CA PHE A 493 12.20 -8.29 1.44
C PHE A 493 11.84 -8.40 2.92
N ARG A 494 11.17 -9.50 3.25
CA ARG A 494 10.89 -9.88 4.64
C ARG A 494 12.15 -9.94 5.50
N ARG A 495 12.12 -9.24 6.63
CA ARG A 495 13.11 -9.36 7.71
C ARG A 495 12.49 -10.17 8.84
N LYS A 496 13.18 -11.22 9.25
CA LYS A 496 12.76 -12.06 10.37
C LYS A 496 13.91 -12.12 11.36
N SER A 497 13.64 -11.74 12.61
CA SER A 497 14.61 -11.85 13.71
C SER A 497 14.23 -13.02 14.59
N ARG A 498 15.22 -13.83 14.98
CA ARG A 498 15.02 -15.04 15.78
C ARG A 498 14.27 -14.79 17.09
N ASP A 499 14.53 -13.64 17.72
CA ASP A 499 14.00 -13.21 19.01
C ASP A 499 12.76 -12.31 18.91
N ALA A 500 12.32 -11.95 17.70
CA ALA A 500 11.12 -11.15 17.48
C ALA A 500 9.92 -12.06 17.25
N MET A 501 9.55 -12.83 18.27
CA MET A 501 8.42 -13.76 18.27
C MET A 501 7.31 -13.30 19.21
N ARG A 502 6.11 -13.83 18.99
CA ARG A 502 4.96 -13.69 19.88
C ARG A 502 5.30 -14.14 21.29
N SER A 503 4.72 -13.48 22.29
CA SER A 503 4.90 -13.88 23.69
C SER A 503 4.52 -15.34 23.91
N GLY A 504 5.29 -16.05 24.73
CA GLY A 504 5.12 -17.48 24.98
C GLY A 504 5.72 -18.42 23.92
N ALA A 505 6.15 -17.90 22.75
CA ALA A 505 6.78 -18.74 21.73
C ALA A 505 8.20 -19.16 22.11
N VAL A 506 8.55 -20.42 21.82
CA VAL A 506 9.89 -20.95 22.03
C VAL A 506 10.83 -20.41 20.95
N VAL A 507 11.81 -19.61 21.36
CA VAL A 507 12.82 -19.07 20.46
C VAL A 507 13.67 -20.24 19.93
N PRO A 508 13.70 -20.50 18.60
CA PRO A 508 14.44 -21.62 18.07
C PRO A 508 15.95 -21.44 18.23
N ASN A 509 16.65 -22.58 18.21
CA ASN A 509 18.11 -22.61 18.11
C ASN A 509 18.60 -21.91 16.83
N ARG A 510 19.83 -21.40 16.87
CA ARG A 510 20.41 -20.59 15.78
C ARG A 510 20.44 -21.33 14.44
N TRP A 511 20.79 -22.62 14.45
CA TRP A 511 20.97 -23.40 13.22
C TRP A 511 19.65 -23.76 12.52
N PRO A 512 18.61 -24.29 13.21
CA PRO A 512 17.28 -24.43 12.62
C PRO A 512 16.72 -23.12 12.05
N PHE A 513 16.85 -22.02 12.79
CA PHE A 513 16.42 -20.70 12.33
C PHE A 513 17.14 -20.27 11.04
N PHE A 514 18.47 -20.44 10.98
CA PHE A 514 19.26 -20.08 9.81
C PHE A 514 18.86 -20.91 8.58
N LYS A 515 18.69 -22.23 8.73
CA LYS A 515 18.24 -23.12 7.65
C LYS A 515 16.87 -22.71 7.10
N MET A 516 15.90 -22.46 8.00
CA MET A 516 14.57 -21.97 7.63
C MET A 516 14.70 -20.65 6.85
N ARG A 517 15.44 -19.67 7.39
CA ARG A 517 15.56 -18.37 6.76
C ARG A 517 16.26 -18.42 5.40
N LEU A 518 17.28 -19.27 5.24
CA LEU A 518 17.95 -19.47 3.96
C LEU A 518 16.98 -20.02 2.90
N SER A 519 16.13 -20.97 3.28
CA SER A 519 15.09 -21.53 2.41
C SER A 519 14.08 -20.46 1.99
N GLU A 520 13.54 -19.70 2.96
CA GLU A 520 12.57 -18.62 2.70
C GLU A 520 13.15 -17.53 1.78
N ILE A 521 14.41 -17.10 2.03
CA ILE A 521 15.09 -16.11 1.18
C ILE A 521 15.30 -16.66 -0.23
N SER A 522 15.73 -17.92 -0.36
CA SER A 522 15.93 -18.56 -1.66
C SER A 522 14.64 -18.64 -2.47
N LEU A 523 13.53 -19.04 -1.84
CA LEU A 523 12.22 -19.11 -2.47
C LEU A 523 11.74 -17.71 -2.90
N TYR A 524 11.86 -16.72 -2.02
CA TYR A 524 11.48 -15.34 -2.30
C TYR A 524 12.31 -14.74 -3.46
N LEU A 525 13.63 -14.97 -3.50
CA LEU A 525 14.49 -14.48 -4.57
C LEU A 525 14.14 -15.13 -5.93
N LYS A 526 13.92 -16.45 -5.96
CA LYS A 526 13.46 -17.15 -7.16
C LYS A 526 12.11 -16.61 -7.64
N GLY A 527 11.18 -16.41 -6.72
CA GLY A 527 9.87 -15.81 -7.00
C GLY A 527 9.97 -14.38 -7.54
N THR A 528 10.86 -13.57 -6.96
CA THR A 528 11.10 -12.19 -7.40
C THR A 528 11.68 -12.13 -8.81
N ILE A 529 12.65 -13.00 -9.13
CA ILE A 529 13.21 -13.09 -10.49
C ILE A 529 12.11 -13.48 -11.50
N LYS A 530 11.31 -14.50 -11.19
CA LYS A 530 10.20 -14.93 -12.04
C LYS A 530 9.18 -13.80 -12.25
N LEU A 531 8.85 -13.07 -11.18
CA LEU A 531 7.97 -11.90 -11.26
C LEU A 531 8.55 -10.81 -12.17
N LEU A 532 9.83 -10.48 -12.02
CA LEU A 532 10.47 -9.45 -12.86
C LEU A 532 10.50 -9.87 -14.34
N TRP A 533 10.76 -11.15 -14.64
CA TRP A 533 10.67 -11.68 -16.00
C TRP A 533 9.25 -11.60 -16.56
N GLU A 534 8.24 -11.90 -15.76
CA GLU A 534 6.83 -11.73 -16.16
C GLU A 534 6.48 -10.26 -16.45
N MET A 535 6.98 -9.32 -15.64
CA MET A 535 6.74 -7.89 -15.85
C MET A 535 7.48 -7.34 -17.07
N GLN A 536 8.68 -7.85 -17.33
CA GLN A 536 9.42 -7.54 -18.55
C GLN A 536 8.68 -8.07 -19.78
N GLU A 537 8.12 -9.28 -19.69
CA GLU A 537 7.31 -9.85 -20.75
C GLU A 537 6.04 -9.04 -21.02
N LEU A 538 5.31 -8.65 -19.96
CA LEU A 538 4.21 -7.71 -20.08
C LEU A 538 4.65 -6.41 -20.74
N TRP A 539 5.80 -5.87 -20.34
CA TRP A 539 6.32 -4.63 -20.89
C TRP A 539 6.59 -4.72 -22.39
N LEU A 540 7.25 -5.79 -22.84
CA LEU A 540 7.51 -6.02 -24.26
C LEU A 540 6.22 -6.13 -25.09
N GLN A 541 5.18 -6.74 -24.51
CA GLN A 541 3.89 -6.94 -25.20
C GLN A 541 2.95 -5.74 -25.15
N THR A 542 3.11 -4.83 -24.18
CA THR A 542 2.10 -3.77 -23.93
C THR A 542 2.64 -2.35 -23.90
N ARG A 543 3.97 -2.15 -23.92
CA ARG A 543 4.54 -0.81 -23.92
C ARG A 543 3.98 0.02 -25.08
N PRO A 544 3.63 1.29 -24.85
CA PRO A 544 3.38 2.22 -25.93
C PRO A 544 4.56 2.23 -26.91
N ARG A 545 4.27 2.28 -28.21
CA ARG A 545 5.26 2.34 -29.29
C ARG A 545 5.15 3.69 -29.97
N SER A 546 6.28 4.22 -30.44
CA SER A 546 6.25 5.43 -31.27
C SER A 546 5.51 5.16 -32.59
N PRO A 547 4.91 6.18 -33.22
CA PRO A 547 4.25 5.99 -34.52
C PRO A 547 5.18 5.35 -35.58
N ALA A 548 6.48 5.65 -35.50
CA ALA A 548 7.49 5.07 -36.37
C ALA A 548 7.77 3.60 -36.09
N GLU A 549 7.86 3.23 -34.81
CA GLU A 549 8.00 1.84 -34.41
C GLU A 549 6.77 1.04 -34.83
N GLU A 550 5.56 1.60 -34.67
CA GLU A 550 4.31 0.95 -35.03
C GLU A 550 4.18 0.72 -36.55
N HIS A 551 4.43 1.72 -37.38
CA HIS A 551 4.41 1.57 -38.85
C HIS A 551 5.44 0.55 -39.33
N LEU A 552 6.65 0.58 -38.75
CA LEU A 552 7.69 -0.39 -39.07
C LEU A 552 7.27 -1.82 -38.68
N VAL A 553 6.66 -2.00 -37.51
CA VAL A 553 6.12 -3.31 -37.09
C VAL A 553 5.01 -3.79 -38.02
N GLN A 554 4.10 -2.90 -38.46
CA GLN A 554 3.04 -3.25 -39.41
C GLN A 554 3.59 -3.68 -40.78
N GLU A 555 4.56 -2.93 -41.33
CA GLU A 555 5.21 -3.27 -42.60
C GLU A 555 5.96 -4.61 -42.51
N MET A 556 6.63 -4.86 -41.38
CA MET A 556 7.31 -6.14 -41.15
C MET A 556 6.32 -7.31 -41.06
N HIS A 557 5.16 -7.14 -40.42
CA HIS A 557 4.11 -8.18 -40.40
C HIS A 557 3.59 -8.47 -41.82
N ARG A 558 3.33 -7.44 -42.62
CA ARG A 558 2.89 -7.61 -44.02
C ARG A 558 3.88 -8.45 -44.84
N ILE A 559 5.17 -8.15 -44.74
CA ILE A 559 6.20 -8.90 -45.46
C ILE A 559 6.30 -10.33 -44.91
N TYR A 560 6.22 -10.51 -43.60
CA TYR A 560 6.31 -11.84 -42.97
C TYR A 560 5.13 -12.75 -43.34
N ASP A 561 3.89 -12.28 -43.20
CA ASP A 561 2.69 -13.08 -43.46
C ASP A 561 2.58 -13.48 -44.94
N SER A 562 3.18 -12.70 -45.84
CA SER A 562 3.25 -13.05 -47.27
C SER A 562 4.19 -14.22 -47.59
N VAL A 563 5.15 -14.56 -46.71
CA VAL A 563 6.18 -15.57 -47.01
C VAL A 563 6.37 -16.62 -45.90
N GLN A 564 5.67 -16.50 -44.76
CA GLN A 564 5.77 -17.39 -43.58
C GLN A 564 7.20 -17.83 -43.20
N ARG A 565 8.20 -16.94 -43.34
CA ARG A 565 9.63 -17.23 -43.10
C ARG A 565 10.37 -16.07 -42.44
N ARG A 566 11.61 -16.33 -42.00
CA ARG A 566 12.51 -15.29 -41.44
C ARG A 566 12.82 -14.21 -42.48
N LEU A 567 12.79 -12.94 -42.06
CA LEU A 567 13.08 -11.80 -42.92
C LEU A 567 14.58 -11.71 -43.28
N THR A 568 14.87 -11.45 -44.54
CA THR A 568 16.22 -11.17 -45.05
C THR A 568 16.64 -9.72 -44.74
N VAL A 569 17.94 -9.43 -44.75
CA VAL A 569 18.46 -8.05 -44.53
C VAL A 569 17.90 -7.08 -45.57
N ALA A 570 17.71 -7.55 -46.81
CA ALA A 570 17.14 -6.75 -47.89
C ALA A 570 15.65 -6.46 -47.67
N GLU A 571 14.87 -7.46 -47.24
CA GLU A 571 13.44 -7.29 -46.90
C GLU A 571 13.25 -6.36 -45.68
N LEU A 572 14.15 -6.42 -44.69
CA LEU A 572 14.17 -5.46 -43.58
C LEU A 572 14.44 -4.03 -44.06
N GLN A 573 15.44 -3.85 -44.91
CA GLN A 573 15.76 -2.54 -45.49
C GLN A 573 14.58 -1.99 -46.31
N LEU A 574 13.87 -2.86 -47.01
CA LEU A 574 12.65 -2.52 -47.75
C LEU A 574 11.51 -2.09 -46.81
N ALA A 575 11.32 -2.77 -45.68
CA ALA A 575 10.35 -2.38 -44.66
C ALA A 575 10.65 -0.97 -44.11
N TYR A 576 11.92 -0.67 -43.79
CA TYR A 576 12.35 0.66 -43.36
C TYR A 576 12.15 1.71 -44.47
N ALA A 577 12.45 1.39 -45.72
CA ALA A 577 12.24 2.29 -46.85
C ALA A 577 10.76 2.58 -47.09
N ARG A 578 9.88 1.58 -46.95
CA ARG A 578 8.42 1.76 -47.05
C ARG A 578 7.85 2.55 -45.88
N ALA A 579 8.29 2.25 -44.65
CA ALA A 579 7.91 3.01 -43.47
C ALA A 579 8.34 4.49 -43.57
N ARG A 580 9.50 4.77 -44.18
CA ARG A 580 9.96 6.15 -44.46
C ARG A 580 9.04 6.93 -45.39
N ASN A 581 8.34 6.26 -46.31
CA ASN A 581 7.37 6.95 -47.19
C ASN A 581 6.20 7.55 -46.38
N HIS A 582 5.87 6.95 -45.24
CA HIS A 582 4.84 7.45 -44.34
C HIS A 582 5.41 8.36 -43.23
N LEU A 583 6.71 8.23 -42.92
CA LEU A 583 7.43 9.01 -41.91
C LEU A 583 8.78 9.49 -42.46
N PRO A 584 8.85 10.69 -43.07
CA PRO A 584 10.05 11.18 -43.75
C PRO A 584 11.29 11.32 -42.86
N THR A 585 11.08 11.47 -41.54
CA THR A 585 12.12 11.60 -40.51
C THR A 585 12.79 10.27 -40.14
N LEU A 586 12.24 9.13 -40.56
CA LEU A 586 12.78 7.80 -40.28
C LEU A 586 14.08 7.57 -41.08
N LYS A 587 15.20 7.36 -40.38
CA LYS A 587 16.46 6.96 -41.02
C LYS A 587 16.42 5.49 -41.42
N VAL A 588 16.67 5.20 -42.70
CA VAL A 588 16.83 3.83 -43.20
C VAL A 588 18.24 3.34 -42.88
N PRO A 589 18.42 2.30 -42.06
CA PRO A 589 19.76 1.83 -41.71
C PRO A 589 20.44 1.16 -42.92
N SER A 590 21.77 1.22 -42.97
CA SER A 590 22.56 0.60 -44.04
C SER A 590 22.48 -0.93 -43.99
N LYS A 591 22.78 -1.64 -45.10
CA LYS A 591 22.82 -3.11 -45.10
C LYS A 591 23.79 -3.68 -44.07
N PHE A 592 24.92 -3.01 -43.83
CA PHE A 592 25.89 -3.40 -42.80
C PHE A 592 25.31 -3.22 -41.40
N SER A 593 24.66 -2.07 -41.15
CA SER A 593 23.95 -1.81 -39.90
C SER A 593 22.81 -2.81 -39.66
N LEU A 594 22.00 -3.13 -40.67
CA LEU A 594 20.94 -4.14 -40.60
C LEU A 594 21.49 -5.56 -40.47
N CYS A 595 22.64 -5.88 -41.07
CA CYS A 595 23.29 -7.19 -40.91
C CYS A 595 23.82 -7.34 -39.48
N TRP A 596 24.47 -6.31 -38.96
CA TRP A 596 24.88 -6.22 -37.56
C TRP A 596 23.67 -6.28 -36.62
N GLN A 597 22.60 -5.55 -36.92
CA GLN A 597 21.30 -5.56 -36.20
C GLN A 597 20.49 -6.85 -36.39
N LYS A 598 20.81 -7.67 -37.39
CA LYS A 598 20.24 -9.02 -37.59
C LYS A 598 21.03 -10.05 -36.79
N TRP A 599 22.31 -9.77 -36.49
CA TRP A 599 23.19 -10.54 -35.61
C TRP A 599 23.06 -10.13 -34.12
N ASN A 600 22.83 -8.85 -33.84
CA ASN A 600 22.16 -8.36 -32.63
C ASN A 600 20.74 -8.91 -32.71
N LEU A 601 20.26 -9.66 -31.74
CA LEU A 601 19.03 -10.45 -31.86
C LEU A 601 17.71 -9.62 -31.89
N PHE A 602 17.80 -8.32 -32.20
CA PHE A 602 16.68 -7.36 -32.15
C PHE A 602 15.97 -7.09 -33.48
N HIS A 603 16.57 -7.36 -34.65
CA HIS A 603 15.89 -7.01 -35.93
C HIS A 603 15.56 -8.18 -36.87
N ALA A 604 15.93 -9.43 -36.55
CA ALA A 604 15.78 -10.54 -37.48
C ALA A 604 14.40 -11.25 -37.48
N ASN A 605 13.52 -10.98 -36.51
CA ASN A 605 12.18 -11.57 -36.43
C ASN A 605 11.29 -10.73 -35.50
N ARG A 606 10.73 -9.60 -35.97
CA ARG A 606 9.68 -8.88 -35.21
C ARG A 606 8.32 -9.55 -35.39
N ARG A 607 8.14 -10.73 -34.81
CA ARG A 607 6.91 -10.99 -34.06
C ARG A 607 7.24 -10.50 -32.65
N VAL A 608 6.43 -9.61 -32.10
CA VAL A 608 6.56 -8.99 -30.75
C VAL A 608 7.56 -9.76 -29.89
N PHE A 609 8.76 -9.23 -29.71
CA PHE A 609 9.83 -9.96 -29.04
C PHE A 609 9.35 -10.37 -27.65
N THR A 610 9.20 -11.68 -27.43
CA THR A 610 8.80 -12.24 -26.14
C THR A 610 10.03 -12.88 -25.48
N ARG A 611 10.18 -12.75 -24.17
CA ARG A 611 11.05 -13.60 -23.35
C ARG A 611 10.76 -15.08 -23.60
N ALA A 612 9.53 -15.46 -23.95
CA ALA A 612 9.20 -16.85 -24.25
C ALA A 612 10.09 -17.45 -25.35
N ASP A 613 10.52 -16.65 -26.34
CA ASP A 613 11.46 -17.08 -27.38
C ASP A 613 12.88 -17.31 -26.83
N ILE A 614 13.34 -16.45 -25.91
CA ILE A 614 14.63 -16.63 -25.21
C ILE A 614 14.58 -17.86 -24.29
N ASP A 615 13.50 -17.99 -23.53
CA ASP A 615 13.29 -19.06 -22.55
C ASP A 615 13.19 -20.42 -23.24
N GLN A 616 12.57 -20.51 -24.43
CA GLN A 616 12.60 -21.73 -25.24
C GLN A 616 14.01 -22.12 -25.65
N ASN A 617 14.89 -21.16 -25.97
CA ASN A 617 16.28 -21.46 -26.27
C ASN A 617 17.04 -21.93 -25.01
N TRP A 618 16.80 -21.30 -23.86
CA TRP A 618 17.36 -21.76 -22.58
C TRP A 618 16.89 -23.16 -22.21
N LEU A 619 15.60 -23.47 -22.37
CA LEU A 619 15.04 -24.80 -22.15
C LEU A 619 15.71 -25.85 -23.03
N ARG A 620 15.95 -25.56 -24.32
CA ARG A 620 16.68 -26.47 -25.21
C ARG A 620 18.12 -26.69 -24.74
N ILE A 621 18.80 -25.64 -24.25
CA ILE A 621 20.14 -25.74 -23.67
C ILE A 621 20.13 -26.61 -22.42
N VAL A 622 19.23 -26.34 -21.46
CA VAL A 622 19.08 -27.10 -20.21
C VAL A 622 18.77 -28.57 -20.52
N GLN A 623 17.84 -28.86 -21.42
CA GLN A 623 17.51 -30.23 -21.84
C GLN A 623 18.72 -30.95 -22.46
N ARG A 624 19.56 -30.25 -23.23
CA ARG A 624 20.81 -30.83 -23.78
C ARG A 624 21.83 -31.09 -22.69
N VAL A 625 22.00 -30.18 -21.73
CA VAL A 625 22.88 -30.39 -20.55
C VAL A 625 22.40 -31.57 -19.71
N GLN A 626 21.10 -31.64 -19.39
CA GLN A 626 20.50 -32.74 -18.63
C GLN A 626 20.63 -34.10 -19.32
N ARG A 627 20.71 -34.12 -20.65
CA ARG A 627 20.95 -35.33 -21.45
C ARG A 627 22.45 -35.60 -21.70
N TYR A 628 23.36 -34.91 -21.00
CA TYR A 628 24.81 -34.98 -21.18
C TYR A 628 25.31 -34.66 -22.61
N LYS A 629 24.49 -33.98 -23.43
CA LYS A 629 24.82 -33.57 -24.82
C LYS A 629 25.42 -32.17 -24.87
N ILE A 630 26.41 -31.89 -24.01
CA ILE A 630 27.00 -30.55 -23.84
C ILE A 630 27.74 -30.10 -25.11
N LEU A 631 28.41 -31.02 -25.82
CA LEU A 631 29.09 -30.77 -27.10
C LEU A 631 28.13 -30.33 -28.23
N GLY A 632 26.82 -30.54 -28.07
CA GLY A 632 25.79 -30.09 -29.01
C GLY A 632 25.30 -28.66 -28.75
N ILE A 633 25.82 -27.95 -27.75
CA ILE A 633 25.46 -26.56 -27.46
C ILE A 633 26.39 -25.66 -28.27
N SER A 634 25.85 -24.95 -29.27
CA SER A 634 26.63 -23.97 -30.03
C SER A 634 27.06 -22.82 -29.10
N PRO A 635 28.37 -22.58 -28.90
CA PRO A 635 28.84 -21.47 -28.06
C PRO A 635 28.31 -20.12 -28.57
N VAL A 636 28.26 -19.95 -29.88
CA VAL A 636 27.70 -18.76 -30.53
C VAL A 636 26.24 -18.55 -30.14
N GLN A 637 25.40 -19.59 -30.19
CA GLN A 637 23.99 -19.48 -29.79
C GLN A 637 23.82 -19.24 -28.30
N PHE A 638 24.67 -19.84 -27.47
CA PHE A 638 24.65 -19.63 -26.02
C PHE A 638 24.98 -18.17 -25.67
N PHE A 639 26.10 -17.64 -26.16
CA PHE A 639 26.51 -16.27 -25.90
C PHE A 639 25.55 -15.25 -26.52
N ALA A 640 24.98 -15.54 -27.70
CA ALA A 640 23.98 -14.67 -28.31
C ALA A 640 22.69 -14.60 -27.46
N ASN A 641 22.20 -15.74 -26.92
CA ASN A 641 21.05 -15.73 -26.01
C ASN A 641 21.35 -15.03 -24.68
N LEU A 642 22.55 -15.22 -24.13
CA LEU A 642 22.97 -14.53 -22.90
C LEU A 642 23.05 -13.02 -23.10
N TRP A 643 23.63 -12.57 -24.22
CA TRP A 643 23.71 -11.17 -24.59
C TRP A 643 22.33 -10.55 -24.78
N LEU A 644 21.42 -11.28 -25.42
CA LEU A 644 20.03 -10.86 -25.61
C LEU A 644 19.29 -10.71 -24.27
N ASP A 645 19.41 -11.68 -23.36
CA ASP A 645 18.80 -11.60 -22.03
C ASP A 645 19.35 -10.40 -21.23
N PHE A 646 20.67 -10.16 -21.33
CA PHE A 646 21.30 -8.98 -20.75
C PHE A 646 20.75 -7.67 -21.32
N GLN A 647 20.70 -7.54 -22.65
CA GLN A 647 20.18 -6.33 -23.30
C GLN A 647 18.73 -6.04 -22.92
N VAL A 648 17.85 -7.04 -23.01
CA VAL A 648 16.43 -6.91 -22.68
C VAL A 648 16.26 -6.48 -21.23
N THR A 649 17.05 -7.06 -20.32
CA THR A 649 17.06 -6.72 -18.89
C THR A 649 17.54 -5.30 -18.64
N VAL A 650 18.62 -4.87 -19.29
CA VAL A 650 19.15 -3.50 -19.17
C VAL A 650 18.14 -2.48 -19.69
N MET A 651 17.51 -2.73 -20.84
CA MET A 651 16.51 -1.82 -21.40
C MET A 651 15.27 -1.73 -20.52
N PHE A 652 14.76 -2.86 -20.02
CA PHE A 652 13.64 -2.85 -19.09
C PHE A 652 14.00 -2.08 -17.82
N ALA A 653 15.19 -2.32 -17.25
CA ALA A 653 15.65 -1.60 -16.06
C ALA A 653 15.76 -0.09 -16.33
N TYR A 654 16.34 0.31 -17.47
CA TYR A 654 16.45 1.71 -17.87
C TYR A 654 15.06 2.36 -18.01
N ALA A 655 14.15 1.73 -18.75
CA ALA A 655 12.80 2.23 -18.98
C ALA A 655 11.99 2.30 -17.66
N PHE A 656 12.14 1.29 -16.80
CA PHE A 656 11.48 1.22 -15.49
C PHE A 656 11.94 2.32 -14.53
N LEU A 657 13.26 2.59 -14.49
CA LEU A 657 13.86 3.58 -13.61
C LEU A 657 13.62 5.01 -14.09
N THR A 658 13.67 5.24 -15.40
CA THR A 658 13.42 6.57 -15.99
C THR A 658 11.93 6.86 -16.15
N ALA A 659 11.08 5.82 -16.12
CA ALA A 659 9.66 5.88 -16.49
C ALA A 659 9.44 6.56 -17.85
N ARG A 660 10.44 6.55 -18.75
CA ARG A 660 10.36 7.11 -20.10
C ARG A 660 9.67 6.12 -21.03
N TYR A 661 8.78 6.64 -21.88
CA TYR A 661 8.07 5.85 -22.88
C TYR A 661 8.85 5.74 -24.19
N ASP A 662 9.67 6.75 -24.51
CA ASP A 662 10.09 7.02 -25.90
C ASP A 662 11.59 6.80 -26.19
N GLU A 663 12.42 6.43 -25.21
CA GLU A 663 13.89 6.41 -25.37
C GLU A 663 14.49 5.00 -25.36
N VAL A 664 14.08 4.15 -26.30
CA VAL A 664 14.80 2.88 -26.58
C VAL A 664 15.57 2.94 -27.92
N ASP A 665 15.54 4.08 -28.61
CA ASP A 665 16.16 4.25 -29.94
C ASP A 665 17.60 4.83 -29.91
N ALA A 666 18.34 4.69 -28.80
CA ALA A 666 19.75 5.09 -28.72
C ALA A 666 20.71 3.91 -29.01
#